data_AF-A0A7G6YHD0-F1
#
_entry.id   AF-A0A7G6YHD0-F1
#
_cell.length_a   1.000
_cell.length_b   1.000
_cell.length_c   1.000
_cell.angle_alpha   90.00
_cell.angle_beta   90.00
_cell.angle_gamma   90.00
#
_symmetry.space_group_name_H-M   'P 1'
#
loop_
_entity.id
_entity.type
_entity.pdbx_description
1 polymer ?
#
loop_
_entity_poly.entity_id
_entity_poly.type
_entity_poly.pdbx_seq_one_letter_code
_entity_poly.pdbx_strand_id
1 'polypeptide(L)'
;MDLLARRGRRERRIAHLSCRTGDRATCEQGAAAPKGSPCCASGGRVVDLSVHVGAAGEGGHGYAGADVHPRWRVRDRHHRHDRVGHLPHTRWPQVQGRHASLRDPLVGRFGSRLRHRHGFDRFDARLERSRRRTQLGKVRMSSTTWKFRLQVGIALALAAVGAHLALAITASGVPMFDPSDDVRILLAVVLGPLFGASVPAGVVLAPLPLFLAVLAVFLGVFALAWWLIVRAARRGRPGRPAKDQGLMTGRHRRKQNARDLALPHPFAFLGRKPFHATSEDSFCVVASSGAGKTTRFVVQMVARAAGACVTTSTRLDVFLLTAWIRGRVGRALTFGPEYRTLLPWKWRVHWDIVAGCEKPAVAMERADAIANAMPLSGDSKNSGFFKESASLILRCMMHAAALGMPGSDKRYTFRDVIDWMQDLSINTPFTILREHPQANHRWFGDLKTFARGEAVETRNNMQQTITILLKALAIDEILDAVCPAEGVIMLDLEQFVASTDTLYLMSKKKGLAAPVITALVESLQSVAMDAGEQKPLNPVLTIVLDELANVCPLPSAPSLMTDGRGHGIQVAAILQGRKQCEQRFGAEGADTIIRLSSCLLFFGGSRDYDFLRELSNLADKREITRESTTDGPNGTSTSASTQEQDVFTVGRLHALEDGMAVMFYRNLPAAVVRLPAWWEGNDAADYEASQAHTRDELGLAA
;
A
#
# COMPACT_ATOMS: atom_id res chain seq x y z
N MET A 1 10.07 14.38 -49.86
CA MET A 1 9.84 15.81 -49.63
C MET A 1 9.45 16.02 -48.17
N ASP A 2 10.23 15.49 -47.22
CA ASP A 2 11.58 15.93 -46.77
C ASP A 2 11.42 16.91 -45.60
N LEU A 3 12.15 16.84 -44.48
CA LEU A 3 13.18 15.91 -44.02
C LEU A 3 13.43 16.22 -42.53
N LEU A 4 14.04 15.24 -41.88
CA LEU A 4 14.64 15.19 -40.55
C LEU A 4 15.70 16.29 -40.24
N ALA A 5 16.02 16.36 -38.93
CA ALA A 5 17.32 16.69 -38.29
C ALA A 5 17.41 18.10 -37.65
N ARG A 6 18.03 18.33 -36.48
CA ARG A 6 19.30 17.79 -35.96
C ARG A 6 19.42 17.84 -34.43
N ARG A 7 20.10 16.84 -33.88
CA ARG A 7 20.86 16.84 -32.61
C ARG A 7 22.12 17.72 -32.75
N GLY A 8 22.61 18.31 -31.65
CA GLY A 8 24.02 18.75 -31.59
C GLY A 8 24.44 19.63 -30.40
N ARG A 9 24.97 18.99 -29.35
CA ARG A 9 25.96 19.41 -28.32
C ARG A 9 26.52 20.85 -28.35
N ARG A 10 26.73 21.42 -27.16
CA ARG A 10 28.04 21.99 -26.75
C ARG A 10 28.21 22.07 -25.23
N GLU A 11 29.25 21.40 -24.75
CA GLU A 11 29.89 21.59 -23.45
C GLU A 11 30.61 22.96 -23.39
N ARG A 12 30.62 23.62 -22.22
CA ARG A 12 31.77 24.42 -21.77
C ARG A 12 31.93 24.30 -20.25
N ARG A 13 33.17 24.00 -19.86
CA ARG A 13 33.72 23.92 -18.51
C ARG A 13 34.27 25.28 -18.06
N ILE A 14 34.12 25.52 -16.76
CA ILE A 14 35.08 26.07 -15.78
C ILE A 14 35.58 27.51 -15.95
N ALA A 15 35.33 28.32 -14.92
CA ALA A 15 36.37 29.13 -14.26
C ALA A 15 36.03 29.27 -12.75
N HIS A 16 36.98 28.85 -11.93
CA HIS A 16 37.03 29.02 -10.48
C HIS A 16 37.28 30.49 -10.11
N LEU A 17 36.75 30.93 -8.97
CA LEU A 17 37.43 31.90 -8.11
C LEU A 17 37.22 31.55 -6.65
N SER A 18 38.36 31.50 -5.96
CA SER A 18 38.60 31.09 -4.59
C SER A 18 38.55 32.32 -3.69
N CYS A 19 37.99 32.18 -2.48
CA CYS A 19 38.65 32.73 -1.29
C CYS A 19 38.27 31.95 -0.02
N ARG A 20 39.31 31.31 0.53
CA ARG A 20 39.57 30.92 1.92
C ARG A 20 39.45 32.15 2.85
N THR A 21 39.27 32.13 4.17
CA THR A 21 39.48 31.13 5.26
C THR A 21 38.99 31.73 6.58
N GLY A 22 38.57 30.85 7.51
CA GLY A 22 38.71 30.91 8.99
C GLY A 22 38.10 32.08 9.77
N ASP A 23 37.82 31.99 11.07
CA ASP A 23 37.80 30.88 12.02
C ASP A 23 37.07 31.40 13.29
N ARG A 24 36.48 30.47 14.06
CA ARG A 24 35.97 30.49 15.45
C ARG A 24 35.94 31.80 16.28
N ALA A 25 34.83 32.02 17.00
CA ALA A 25 34.68 31.72 18.45
C ALA A 25 33.54 32.52 19.14
N THR A 26 32.66 31.78 19.82
CA THR A 26 31.95 32.05 21.11
C THR A 26 31.73 33.49 21.62
N CYS A 27 30.47 33.84 21.92
CA CYS A 27 30.08 34.13 23.32
C CYS A 27 28.54 34.17 23.53
N GLU A 28 28.20 33.75 24.74
CA GLU A 28 26.93 33.56 25.44
C GLU A 28 26.06 34.81 25.74
N GLN A 29 24.79 34.50 26.11
CA GLN A 29 23.93 35.09 27.17
C GLN A 29 22.89 36.21 26.87
N GLY A 30 21.67 35.95 27.40
CA GLY A 30 20.74 36.93 28.01
C GLY A 30 19.63 37.47 27.09
N ALA A 31 18.40 36.94 27.08
CA ALA A 31 17.30 37.12 28.06
C ALA A 31 16.50 38.45 27.94
N ALA A 32 15.17 38.27 27.92
CA ALA A 32 14.07 39.19 28.26
C ALA A 32 13.56 40.25 27.24
N ALA A 33 12.25 40.15 26.99
CA ALA A 33 11.33 41.09 26.31
C ALA A 33 10.95 42.29 27.24
N PRO A 34 9.89 43.13 27.01
CA PRO A 34 8.99 43.36 25.86
C PRO A 34 8.64 44.86 25.58
N LYS A 35 7.70 45.09 24.65
CA LYS A 35 6.79 46.25 24.46
C LYS A 35 7.29 47.49 23.69
N GLY A 36 6.48 47.90 22.71
CA GLY A 36 6.33 49.31 22.32
C GLY A 36 6.36 49.60 20.82
N SER A 37 5.22 49.47 20.14
CA SER A 37 4.87 50.34 18.99
C SER A 37 4.76 51.80 19.51
N PRO A 38 4.91 52.89 18.70
CA PRO A 38 4.30 53.01 17.37
C PRO A 38 5.04 53.87 16.31
N CYS A 39 4.48 53.84 15.10
CA CYS A 39 4.51 54.86 14.03
C CYS A 39 5.86 55.28 13.40
N CYS A 40 6.04 54.94 12.13
CA CYS A 40 6.33 55.94 11.09
C CYS A 40 6.12 55.38 9.67
N ALA A 41 5.61 56.26 8.82
CA ALA A 41 5.17 56.03 7.46
C ALA A 41 6.33 55.92 6.44
N SER A 42 6.10 55.12 5.40
CA SER A 42 6.58 55.33 4.02
C SER A 42 5.76 54.34 3.16
N GLY A 43 5.03 54.72 2.11
CA GLY A 43 5.43 55.58 1.00
C GLY A 43 5.44 54.71 -0.27
N GLY A 44 4.29 54.14 -0.64
CA GLY A 44 4.15 53.25 -1.81
C GLY A 44 3.34 53.93 -2.91
N ARG A 45 4.01 54.30 -4.00
CA ARG A 45 3.42 54.83 -5.24
C ARG A 45 2.58 53.74 -5.92
N VAL A 46 1.32 54.08 -6.20
CA VAL A 46 0.44 53.37 -7.13
C VAL A 46 0.67 53.98 -8.52
N VAL A 47 0.95 53.12 -9.51
CA VAL A 47 0.91 53.49 -10.93
C VAL A 47 -0.43 53.02 -11.47
N ASP A 48 -1.30 53.98 -11.72
CA ASP A 48 -2.53 53.85 -12.50
C ASP A 48 -2.19 53.57 -13.96
N LEU A 49 -2.96 52.68 -14.61
CA LEU A 49 -3.03 52.61 -16.06
C LEU A 49 -4.50 52.54 -16.48
N SER A 50 -5.06 53.72 -16.67
CA SER A 50 -6.35 53.95 -17.31
C SER A 50 -6.21 53.76 -18.82
N VAL A 51 -7.09 52.98 -19.44
CA VAL A 51 -7.41 53.08 -20.86
C VAL A 51 -8.92 53.25 -20.96
N HIS A 52 -9.32 54.33 -21.63
CA HIS A 52 -10.71 54.71 -21.80
C HIS A 52 -10.98 55.05 -23.27
N VAL A 53 -12.25 54.80 -23.63
CA VAL A 53 -13.05 55.37 -24.72
C VAL A 53 -13.09 54.61 -26.06
N GLY A 54 -14.33 54.21 -26.36
CA GLY A 54 -14.89 54.08 -27.70
C GLY A 54 -16.41 53.88 -27.61
N ALA A 55 -17.17 54.97 -27.46
CA ALA A 55 -18.64 54.98 -27.49
C ALA A 55 -19.14 55.89 -28.63
N ALA A 56 -20.08 55.38 -29.42
CA ALA A 56 -21.03 56.07 -30.31
C ALA A 56 -22.01 54.97 -30.80
N GLY A 57 -23.32 55.10 -30.91
CA GLY A 57 -24.28 56.19 -30.71
C GLY A 57 -25.70 55.62 -30.87
N GLU A 58 -26.70 56.41 -30.50
CA GLU A 58 -28.12 56.07 -30.31
C GLU A 58 -28.93 55.79 -31.60
N GLY A 59 -30.10 55.17 -31.45
CA GLY A 59 -31.19 55.20 -32.43
C GLY A 59 -32.33 54.22 -32.12
N GLY A 60 -33.51 54.73 -31.77
CA GLY A 60 -34.71 53.96 -31.40
C GLY A 60 -35.70 53.62 -32.53
N HIS A 61 -36.84 53.07 -32.09
CA HIS A 61 -38.10 52.71 -32.78
C HIS A 61 -38.30 51.25 -33.26
N GLY A 62 -39.15 50.50 -32.52
CA GLY A 62 -40.55 50.23 -32.91
C GLY A 62 -40.89 49.17 -33.98
N TYR A 63 -41.69 48.19 -33.52
CA TYR A 63 -42.68 47.34 -34.23
C TYR A 63 -42.30 45.93 -34.77
N ALA A 64 -43.02 44.97 -34.17
CA ALA A 64 -43.75 43.82 -34.75
C ALA A 64 -43.02 42.65 -35.41
N GLY A 65 -43.31 41.44 -34.91
CA GLY A 65 -43.63 40.30 -35.78
C GLY A 65 -42.96 38.97 -35.45
N ALA A 66 -43.81 37.96 -35.30
CA ALA A 66 -43.61 36.54 -35.58
C ALA A 66 -43.18 35.59 -34.44
N ASP A 67 -44.20 34.90 -33.94
CA ASP A 67 -44.23 33.52 -33.44
C ASP A 67 -43.29 32.55 -34.17
N VAL A 68 -42.72 31.57 -33.45
CA VAL A 68 -42.86 30.12 -33.73
C VAL A 68 -42.51 29.31 -32.47
N HIS A 69 -43.50 28.63 -31.88
CA HIS A 69 -43.33 27.43 -31.05
C HIS A 69 -43.84 26.21 -31.84
N PRO A 70 -43.18 25.03 -31.81
CA PRO A 70 -43.83 23.79 -32.16
C PRO A 70 -44.31 23.04 -30.90
N ARG A 71 -45.63 22.94 -30.73
CA ARG A 71 -46.31 21.94 -29.89
C ARG A 71 -46.57 20.69 -30.74
N TRP A 72 -46.23 19.52 -30.23
CA TRP A 72 -46.85 18.25 -30.64
C TRP A 72 -47.75 17.72 -29.52
N ARG A 73 -49.00 17.42 -29.90
CA ARG A 73 -50.11 16.96 -29.06
C ARG A 73 -49.94 15.49 -28.69
N VAL A 74 -50.32 15.15 -27.45
CA VAL A 74 -50.75 13.80 -27.08
C VAL A 74 -52.27 13.81 -26.89
N ARG A 75 -52.93 12.78 -27.43
CA ARG A 75 -54.37 12.56 -27.43
C ARG A 75 -54.85 12.05 -26.06
N ASP A 76 -55.91 12.67 -25.55
CA ASP A 76 -56.78 12.10 -24.53
C ASP A 76 -57.70 11.00 -25.10
N ARG A 77 -57.94 9.96 -24.31
CA ARG A 77 -59.14 9.13 -24.36
C ARG A 77 -59.68 8.94 -22.94
N HIS A 78 -60.88 9.44 -22.71
CA HIS A 78 -61.75 9.08 -21.60
C HIS A 78 -62.38 7.69 -21.83
N HIS A 79 -62.56 6.90 -20.76
CA HIS A 79 -63.89 6.59 -20.22
C HIS A 79 -63.85 5.78 -18.90
N ARG A 80 -64.81 6.10 -18.04
CA ARG A 80 -65.20 5.53 -16.72
C ARG A 80 -65.73 4.08 -16.81
N HIS A 81 -65.62 3.29 -15.73
CA HIS A 81 -66.74 2.97 -14.80
C HIS A 81 -66.35 1.98 -13.69
N ASP A 82 -67.15 2.04 -12.63
CA ASP A 82 -67.11 1.43 -11.28
C ASP A 82 -67.27 -0.11 -11.20
N ARG A 83 -66.71 -0.75 -10.16
CA ARG A 83 -67.42 -1.37 -9.01
C ARG A 83 -66.58 -2.42 -8.24
N VAL A 84 -66.64 -2.26 -6.92
CA VAL A 84 -66.53 -3.17 -5.75
C VAL A 84 -66.47 -4.69 -5.96
N GLY A 85 -65.57 -5.37 -5.22
CA GLY A 85 -65.63 -6.82 -4.94
C GLY A 85 -64.54 -7.28 -3.96
N HIS A 86 -64.93 -8.06 -2.95
CA HIS A 86 -64.20 -8.45 -1.73
C HIS A 86 -62.99 -9.42 -1.89
N LEU A 87 -62.10 -9.34 -0.89
CA LEU A 87 -61.06 -10.28 -0.37
C LEU A 87 -61.45 -11.79 -0.40
N PRO A 88 -60.50 -12.78 -0.39
CA PRO A 88 -59.66 -13.07 0.79
C PRO A 88 -58.25 -13.68 0.59
N HIS A 89 -57.54 -13.73 1.72
CA HIS A 89 -56.25 -14.38 2.03
C HIS A 89 -56.08 -15.82 1.53
N THR A 90 -54.84 -16.17 1.15
CA THR A 90 -54.28 -17.52 1.36
C THR A 90 -52.75 -17.48 1.52
N ARG A 91 -52.27 -17.95 2.68
CA ARG A 91 -50.89 -18.40 2.97
C ARG A 91 -50.62 -19.72 2.25
N TRP A 92 -49.38 -20.00 1.81
CA TRP A 92 -48.78 -21.33 1.58
C TRP A 92 -47.22 -21.20 1.47
N PRO A 93 -46.40 -22.25 1.68
CA PRO A 93 -45.68 -22.45 2.94
C PRO A 93 -44.13 -22.51 2.83
N GLN A 94 -43.47 -22.55 4.00
CA GLN A 94 -42.12 -23.06 4.20
C GLN A 94 -42.05 -24.58 3.96
N VAL A 95 -41.00 -25.05 3.27
CA VAL A 95 -40.50 -26.43 3.36
C VAL A 95 -38.97 -26.44 3.42
N GLN A 96 -38.45 -27.07 4.46
CA GLN A 96 -37.06 -27.46 4.66
C GLN A 96 -36.67 -28.65 3.77
N GLY A 97 -35.39 -28.74 3.39
CA GLY A 97 -34.68 -30.02 3.47
C GLY A 97 -33.90 -30.53 2.25
N ARG A 98 -32.58 -30.55 2.46
CA ARG A 98 -31.60 -31.62 2.10
C ARG A 98 -30.88 -31.60 0.74
N HIS A 99 -29.56 -31.66 0.92
CA HIS A 99 -28.48 -32.15 0.05
C HIS A 99 -28.86 -33.20 -1.01
N ALA A 100 -28.36 -32.99 -2.22
CA ALA A 100 -27.77 -34.05 -3.04
C ALA A 100 -26.76 -33.47 -4.03
N SER A 101 -25.53 -33.97 -3.94
CA SER A 101 -24.48 -33.89 -4.95
C SER A 101 -24.88 -34.62 -6.23
N LEU A 102 -24.49 -34.13 -7.41
CA LEU A 102 -24.15 -34.97 -8.56
C LEU A 102 -23.29 -34.17 -9.55
N ARG A 103 -22.13 -34.74 -9.85
CA ARG A 103 -21.25 -34.36 -10.95
C ARG A 103 -21.89 -34.78 -12.29
N ASP A 104 -21.41 -34.11 -13.34
CA ASP A 104 -20.91 -34.66 -14.61
C ASP A 104 -21.65 -34.21 -15.90
N PRO A 105 -21.09 -34.39 -17.11
CA PRO A 105 -20.47 -33.31 -17.90
C PRO A 105 -20.99 -33.22 -19.35
N LEU A 106 -20.84 -32.09 -20.07
CA LEU A 106 -20.91 -32.13 -21.54
C LEU A 106 -20.00 -31.10 -22.23
N VAL A 107 -18.98 -31.68 -22.88
CA VAL A 107 -18.14 -31.12 -23.94
C VAL A 107 -18.77 -31.48 -25.29
N GLY A 108 -18.86 -30.51 -26.21
CA GLY A 108 -19.16 -30.73 -27.63
C GLY A 108 -18.87 -29.46 -28.44
N ARG A 109 -17.63 -29.30 -28.92
CA ARG A 109 -17.20 -29.41 -30.33
C ARG A 109 -18.11 -28.71 -31.36
N PHE A 110 -17.59 -27.61 -31.93
CA PHE A 110 -17.71 -27.33 -33.36
C PHE A 110 -16.33 -26.90 -33.90
N GLY A 111 -15.86 -27.60 -34.93
CA GLY A 111 -14.61 -27.35 -35.66
C GLY A 111 -14.72 -26.14 -36.59
N SER A 112 -13.66 -25.36 -36.74
CA SER A 112 -12.57 -25.55 -37.71
C SER A 112 -12.85 -24.98 -39.11
N ARG A 113 -12.09 -23.92 -39.45
CA ARG A 113 -11.36 -23.66 -40.71
C ARG A 113 -11.56 -22.22 -41.18
N LEU A 114 -10.48 -21.43 -41.09
CA LEU A 114 -9.96 -20.62 -42.20
C LEU A 114 -8.51 -20.24 -41.86
N ARG A 115 -7.59 -20.76 -42.66
CA ARG A 115 -6.17 -20.36 -42.72
C ARG A 115 -6.01 -19.35 -43.83
N HIS A 116 -5.24 -18.28 -43.59
CA HIS A 116 -4.23 -17.70 -44.49
C HIS A 116 -3.44 -16.69 -43.63
N ARG A 117 -2.26 -17.03 -43.07
CA ARG A 117 -0.90 -16.83 -43.63
C ARG A 117 -0.66 -15.43 -44.21
N HIS A 118 -0.06 -14.54 -43.42
CA HIS A 118 1.29 -13.99 -43.62
C HIS A 118 1.61 -12.94 -42.53
N GLY A 119 2.79 -13.02 -41.90
CA GLY A 119 3.30 -11.94 -41.05
C GLY A 119 3.86 -12.32 -39.67
N PHE A 120 4.45 -13.50 -39.50
CA PHE A 120 5.12 -13.88 -38.26
C PHE A 120 6.46 -14.57 -38.58
N ASP A 121 7.43 -13.81 -39.08
CA ASP A 121 8.79 -14.31 -39.38
C ASP A 121 9.90 -13.28 -39.12
N ARG A 122 9.67 -12.24 -38.30
CA ARG A 122 10.72 -11.23 -38.00
C ARG A 122 10.96 -10.88 -36.54
N PHE A 123 10.34 -11.56 -35.58
CA PHE A 123 10.58 -11.26 -34.16
C PHE A 123 11.38 -12.33 -33.40
N ASP A 124 11.38 -13.59 -33.84
CA ASP A 124 12.14 -14.66 -33.17
C ASP A 124 13.64 -14.69 -33.50
N ALA A 125 14.07 -14.05 -34.59
CA ALA A 125 15.49 -13.99 -34.96
C ALA A 125 16.34 -13.01 -34.11
N ARG A 126 15.71 -12.19 -33.25
CA ARG A 126 16.40 -11.19 -32.40
C ARG A 126 16.69 -11.68 -30.97
N LEU A 127 15.96 -12.68 -30.49
CA LEU A 127 16.17 -13.26 -29.15
C LEU A 127 17.23 -14.37 -29.13
N GLU A 128 17.51 -15.02 -30.26
CA GLU A 128 18.58 -16.02 -30.35
C GLU A 128 19.99 -15.44 -30.56
N ARG A 129 20.13 -14.21 -31.09
CA ARG A 129 21.44 -13.55 -31.23
C ARG A 129 21.98 -12.94 -29.93
N SER A 130 21.11 -12.69 -28.95
CA SER A 130 21.54 -12.22 -27.61
C SER A 130 22.10 -13.33 -26.72
N ARG A 131 21.90 -14.61 -27.08
CA ARG A 131 22.40 -15.76 -26.30
C ARG A 131 23.80 -16.24 -26.69
N ARG A 132 24.41 -15.71 -27.77
CA ARG A 132 25.74 -16.14 -28.24
C ARG A 132 26.88 -15.11 -28.14
N ARG A 133 26.68 -13.97 -27.47
CA ARG A 133 27.74 -12.97 -27.22
C ARG A 133 27.72 -12.43 -25.79
N THR A 134 27.93 -13.32 -24.82
CA THR A 134 28.52 -12.99 -23.51
C THR A 134 28.98 -14.28 -22.81
N GLN A 135 29.81 -15.05 -23.50
CA GLN A 135 30.68 -16.04 -22.86
C GLN A 135 32.07 -15.99 -23.51
N LEU A 136 32.78 -14.90 -23.24
CA LEU A 136 34.23 -14.94 -23.11
C LEU A 136 34.51 -14.68 -21.63
N GLY A 137 34.17 -15.69 -20.82
CA GLY A 137 34.48 -15.71 -19.42
C GLY A 137 35.97 -15.98 -19.25
N LYS A 138 36.70 -15.04 -18.63
CA LYS A 138 37.73 -15.43 -17.67
C LYS A 138 37.00 -16.28 -16.64
N VAL A 139 37.10 -17.60 -16.77
CA VAL A 139 36.58 -18.56 -15.79
C VAL A 139 37.36 -18.32 -14.51
N ARG A 140 36.84 -17.45 -13.65
CA ARG A 140 37.25 -17.38 -12.26
C ARG A 140 36.72 -18.68 -11.64
N MET A 141 37.57 -19.71 -11.63
CA MET A 141 37.25 -21.01 -11.02
C MET A 141 36.63 -20.75 -9.66
N SER A 142 35.46 -21.35 -9.40
CA SER A 142 34.86 -21.23 -8.08
C SER A 142 35.85 -21.79 -7.05
N SER A 143 36.06 -21.10 -5.93
CA SER A 143 37.00 -21.51 -4.88
C SER A 143 36.73 -22.93 -4.35
N THR A 144 35.55 -23.48 -4.63
CA THR A 144 35.13 -24.84 -4.29
C THR A 144 35.75 -25.91 -5.19
N THR A 145 35.93 -25.62 -6.49
CA THR A 145 36.48 -26.59 -7.46
C THR A 145 37.98 -26.81 -7.33
N TRP A 146 38.75 -25.76 -7.01
CA TRP A 146 40.19 -25.91 -6.75
C TRP A 146 40.46 -26.65 -5.44
N LYS A 147 39.68 -26.37 -4.39
CA LYS A 147 39.78 -27.08 -3.10
C LYS A 147 39.48 -28.57 -3.25
N PHE A 148 38.47 -28.94 -4.04
CA PHE A 148 38.15 -30.35 -4.31
C PHE A 148 39.29 -31.06 -5.06
N ARG A 149 39.86 -30.42 -6.09
CA ARG A 149 41.02 -30.97 -6.83
C ARG A 149 42.26 -31.12 -5.96
N LEU A 150 42.54 -30.14 -5.09
CA LEU A 150 43.64 -30.20 -4.13
C LEU A 150 43.45 -31.34 -3.12
N GLN A 151 42.22 -31.53 -2.63
CA GLN A 151 41.88 -32.62 -1.70
C GLN A 151 42.05 -34.00 -2.32
N VAL A 152 41.60 -34.19 -3.57
CA VAL A 152 41.79 -35.45 -4.31
C VAL A 152 43.28 -35.69 -4.58
N GLY A 153 44.04 -34.66 -4.94
CA GLY A 153 45.49 -34.76 -5.16
C GLY A 153 46.25 -35.18 -3.90
N ILE A 154 45.94 -34.58 -2.75
CA ILE A 154 46.56 -34.94 -1.46
C ILE A 154 46.19 -36.38 -1.06
N ALA A 155 44.93 -36.79 -1.24
CA ALA A 155 44.51 -38.15 -0.93
C ALA A 155 45.24 -39.21 -1.79
N LEU A 156 45.44 -38.94 -3.08
CA LEU A 156 46.19 -39.81 -3.98
C LEU A 156 47.68 -39.86 -3.61
N ALA A 157 48.28 -38.73 -3.24
CA ALA A 157 49.68 -38.68 -2.80
C ALA A 157 49.90 -39.46 -1.50
N LEU A 158 48.99 -39.34 -0.53
CA LEU A 158 49.06 -40.10 0.73
C LEU A 158 48.84 -41.60 0.52
N ALA A 159 47.93 -41.99 -0.38
CA ALA A 159 47.73 -43.38 -0.75
C ALA A 159 48.97 -44.00 -1.42
N ALA A 160 49.64 -43.23 -2.29
CA ALA A 160 50.91 -43.65 -2.88
C ALA A 160 51.99 -43.82 -1.81
N VAL A 161 52.16 -42.85 -0.90
CA VAL A 161 53.12 -42.93 0.21
C VAL A 161 52.85 -44.14 1.13
N GLY A 162 51.57 -44.41 1.44
CA GLY A 162 51.20 -45.61 2.20
C GLY A 162 51.53 -46.91 1.48
N ALA A 163 51.37 -46.96 0.16
CA ALA A 163 51.77 -48.12 -0.66
C ALA A 163 53.30 -48.29 -0.70
N HIS A 164 54.07 -47.21 -0.81
CA HIS A 164 55.53 -47.23 -0.76
C HIS A 164 56.05 -47.71 0.60
N LEU A 165 55.47 -47.23 1.70
CA LEU A 165 55.83 -47.68 3.06
C LEU A 165 55.48 -49.15 3.29
N ALA A 166 54.33 -49.61 2.81
CA ALA A 166 53.95 -51.02 2.88
C ALA A 166 54.93 -51.90 2.09
N LEU A 167 55.38 -51.45 0.91
CA LEU A 167 56.36 -52.15 0.09
C LEU A 167 57.75 -52.19 0.77
N ALA A 168 58.20 -51.07 1.33
CA ALA A 168 59.47 -50.97 2.05
C ALA A 168 59.56 -51.88 3.29
N ILE A 169 58.42 -52.16 3.94
CA ILE A 169 58.36 -53.04 5.12
C ILE A 169 58.29 -54.53 4.72
N THR A 170 57.75 -54.83 3.54
CA THR A 170 57.39 -56.20 3.14
C THR A 170 58.27 -56.79 2.04
N ALA A 171 59.14 -55.99 1.42
CA ALA A 171 60.11 -56.43 0.43
C ALA A 171 61.54 -56.22 0.94
N SER A 172 62.38 -57.25 0.85
CA SER A 172 63.82 -57.16 1.12
C SER A 172 64.62 -57.22 -0.19
N GLY A 173 65.73 -56.48 -0.26
CA GLY A 173 66.62 -56.43 -1.45
C GLY A 173 66.31 -55.33 -2.48
N VAL A 174 65.39 -54.41 -2.17
CA VAL A 174 65.04 -53.28 -3.07
C VAL A 174 65.92 -52.06 -2.72
N PRO A 175 66.57 -51.39 -3.70
CA PRO A 175 67.19 -50.09 -3.48
C PRO A 175 66.10 -49.09 -3.09
N MET A 176 66.15 -48.58 -1.87
CA MET A 176 65.10 -47.69 -1.37
C MET A 176 65.18 -46.33 -2.10
N PHE A 177 64.02 -45.83 -2.57
CA PHE A 177 63.78 -44.48 -3.13
C PHE A 177 63.93 -44.23 -4.66
N ASP A 178 63.60 -45.19 -5.53
CA ASP A 178 63.22 -44.86 -6.92
C ASP A 178 61.70 -45.06 -7.15
N PRO A 179 60.92 -43.97 -7.35
CA PRO A 179 59.47 -44.05 -7.59
C PRO A 179 59.09 -44.90 -8.81
N SER A 180 59.99 -45.01 -9.79
CA SER A 180 59.73 -45.77 -11.01
C SER A 180 59.82 -47.28 -10.79
N ASP A 181 60.72 -47.73 -9.92
CA ASP A 181 60.88 -49.15 -9.55
C ASP A 181 59.77 -49.61 -8.62
N ASP A 182 59.35 -48.75 -7.68
CA ASP A 182 58.23 -49.04 -6.78
C ASP A 182 56.91 -49.26 -7.53
N VAL A 183 56.63 -48.45 -8.57
CA VAL A 183 55.43 -48.63 -9.41
C VAL A 183 55.49 -49.94 -10.19
N ARG A 184 56.66 -50.32 -10.70
CA ARG A 184 56.86 -51.58 -11.44
C ARG A 184 56.69 -52.79 -10.53
N ILE A 185 57.24 -52.75 -9.31
CA ILE A 185 57.10 -53.81 -8.32
C ILE A 185 55.63 -53.89 -7.84
N LEU A 186 54.97 -52.76 -7.58
CA LEU A 186 53.56 -52.74 -7.19
C LEU A 186 52.65 -53.32 -8.27
N LEU A 187 52.88 -52.97 -9.54
CA LEU A 187 52.19 -53.56 -10.69
C LEU A 187 52.48 -55.06 -10.79
N ALA A 188 53.73 -55.50 -10.59
CA ALA A 188 54.09 -56.92 -10.61
C ALA A 188 53.44 -57.70 -9.44
N VAL A 189 53.31 -57.13 -8.25
CA VAL A 189 52.66 -57.78 -7.10
C VAL A 189 51.14 -57.90 -7.31
N VAL A 190 50.50 -56.87 -7.85
CA VAL A 190 49.03 -56.81 -8.01
C VAL A 190 48.57 -57.53 -9.28
N LEU A 191 49.29 -57.35 -10.39
CA LEU A 191 48.93 -57.89 -11.71
C LEU A 191 49.72 -59.16 -12.07
N GLY A 192 50.83 -59.45 -11.40
CA GLY A 192 51.65 -60.65 -11.64
C GLY A 192 50.88 -61.96 -11.55
N PRO A 193 49.98 -62.17 -10.57
CA PRO A 193 49.14 -63.37 -10.51
C PRO A 193 48.20 -63.54 -11.72
N LEU A 194 47.87 -62.44 -12.41
CA LEU A 194 46.94 -62.41 -13.54
C LEU A 194 47.64 -62.39 -14.91
N PHE A 195 48.86 -61.84 -14.99
CA PHE A 195 49.55 -61.56 -16.25
C PHE A 195 50.97 -62.13 -16.33
N GLY A 196 51.41 -62.92 -15.33
CA GLY A 196 52.70 -63.62 -15.36
C GLY A 196 53.92 -62.69 -15.26
N ALA A 197 53.75 -61.47 -14.75
CA ALA A 197 54.86 -60.55 -14.53
C ALA A 197 55.76 -61.07 -13.38
N SER A 198 57.02 -61.36 -13.69
CA SER A 198 58.02 -61.78 -12.71
C SER A 198 58.65 -60.57 -12.01
N VAL A 199 58.76 -60.66 -10.69
CA VAL A 199 59.46 -59.67 -9.86
C VAL A 199 60.96 -59.66 -10.21
N PRO A 200 61.66 -58.51 -10.22
CA PRO A 200 63.10 -58.45 -10.48
C PRO A 200 63.90 -59.42 -9.61
N ALA A 201 64.97 -59.99 -10.17
CA ALA A 201 65.83 -60.94 -9.47
C ALA A 201 66.46 -60.30 -8.21
N GLY A 202 66.29 -60.95 -7.05
CA GLY A 202 66.82 -60.50 -5.76
C GLY A 202 65.78 -59.92 -4.79
N VAL A 203 64.53 -59.75 -5.20
CA VAL A 203 63.44 -59.26 -4.33
C VAL A 203 62.71 -60.44 -3.68
N VAL A 204 62.74 -60.50 -2.34
CA VAL A 204 61.92 -61.45 -1.57
C VAL A 204 60.69 -60.70 -1.06
N LEU A 205 59.51 -61.05 -1.55
CA LEU A 205 58.25 -60.51 -1.09
C LEU A 205 57.69 -61.35 0.06
N ALA A 206 57.27 -60.68 1.13
CA ALA A 206 56.44 -61.30 2.16
C ALA A 206 55.15 -61.90 1.54
N PRO A 207 54.54 -62.92 2.18
CA PRO A 207 53.30 -63.50 1.68
C PRO A 207 52.21 -62.42 1.52
N LEU A 208 51.53 -62.43 0.37
CA LEU A 208 50.51 -61.44 -0.04
C LEU A 208 49.51 -61.02 1.07
N PRO A 209 49.04 -61.91 1.97
CA PRO A 209 48.18 -61.52 3.08
C PRO A 209 48.80 -60.49 4.04
N LEU A 210 50.12 -60.57 4.28
CA LEU A 210 50.82 -59.63 5.15
C LEU A 210 50.92 -58.23 4.51
N PHE A 211 51.20 -58.17 3.21
CA PHE A 211 51.21 -56.93 2.45
C PHE A 211 49.84 -56.24 2.47
N LEU A 212 48.77 -57.00 2.20
CA LEU A 212 47.40 -56.48 2.24
C LEU A 212 46.99 -56.03 3.65
N ALA A 213 47.41 -56.73 4.70
CA ALA A 213 47.15 -56.34 6.08
C ALA A 213 47.85 -55.02 6.45
N VAL A 214 49.13 -54.86 6.10
CA VAL A 214 49.89 -53.63 6.34
C VAL A 214 49.29 -52.46 5.56
N LEU A 215 48.95 -52.66 4.29
CA LEU A 215 48.29 -51.63 3.46
C LEU A 215 46.92 -51.22 4.04
N ALA A 216 46.12 -52.18 4.52
CA ALA A 216 44.83 -51.90 5.14
C ALA A 216 44.97 -51.08 6.43
N VAL A 217 45.99 -51.35 7.26
CA VAL A 217 46.30 -50.56 8.46
C VAL A 217 46.65 -49.12 8.09
N PHE A 218 47.54 -48.91 7.10
CA PHE A 218 47.89 -47.57 6.66
C PHE A 218 46.69 -46.83 6.08
N LEU A 219 45.92 -47.45 5.18
CA LEU A 219 44.70 -46.84 4.64
C LEU A 219 43.67 -46.52 5.73
N GLY A 220 43.53 -47.37 6.76
CA GLY A 220 42.67 -47.14 7.91
C GLY A 220 43.11 -45.95 8.76
N VAL A 221 44.41 -45.86 9.08
CA VAL A 221 45.00 -44.71 9.81
C VAL A 221 44.85 -43.43 9.00
N PHE A 222 45.06 -43.47 7.68
CA PHE A 222 44.86 -42.32 6.80
C PHE A 222 43.39 -41.91 6.69
N ALA A 223 42.46 -42.85 6.58
CA ALA A 223 41.03 -42.57 6.57
C ALA A 223 40.59 -41.93 7.89
N LEU A 224 41.12 -42.38 9.02
CA LEU A 224 40.85 -41.80 10.34
C LEU A 224 41.45 -40.39 10.48
N ALA A 225 42.71 -40.20 10.10
CA ALA A 225 43.37 -38.89 10.10
C ALA A 225 42.64 -37.90 9.19
N TRP A 226 42.24 -38.34 7.99
CA TRP A 226 41.44 -37.55 7.06
C TRP A 226 40.06 -37.21 7.63
N TRP A 227 39.38 -38.19 8.25
CA TRP A 227 38.10 -37.95 8.91
C TRP A 227 38.23 -36.94 10.04
N LEU A 228 39.29 -37.00 10.85
CA LEU A 228 39.59 -36.03 11.90
C LEU A 228 39.89 -34.63 11.34
N ILE A 229 40.67 -34.52 10.26
CA ILE A 229 40.96 -33.25 9.58
C ILE A 229 39.69 -32.65 8.96
N VAL A 230 38.88 -33.45 8.27
CA VAL A 230 37.60 -32.99 7.69
C VAL A 230 36.61 -32.62 8.80
N ARG A 231 36.57 -33.36 9.91
CA ARG A 231 35.73 -33.05 11.08
C ARG A 231 36.20 -31.77 11.77
N ALA A 232 37.51 -31.55 11.91
CA ALA A 232 38.08 -30.31 12.43
C ALA A 232 37.81 -29.13 11.49
N ALA A 233 37.96 -29.29 10.17
CA ALA A 233 37.64 -28.27 9.17
C ALA A 233 36.13 -27.98 9.07
N ARG A 234 35.27 -28.95 9.40
CA ARG A 234 33.82 -28.75 9.51
C ARG A 234 33.42 -28.03 10.81
N ARG A 235 34.16 -28.26 11.91
CA ARG A 235 33.99 -27.55 13.20
C ARG A 235 34.55 -26.13 13.17
N GLY A 236 35.62 -25.90 12.42
CA GLY A 236 36.25 -24.60 12.19
C GLY A 236 35.69 -23.84 10.99
N ARG A 237 34.45 -24.09 10.57
CA ARG A 237 33.77 -23.16 9.67
C ARG A 237 33.48 -21.90 10.48
N PRO A 238 34.12 -20.74 10.21
CA PRO A 238 33.53 -19.48 10.63
C PRO A 238 32.10 -19.48 10.13
N GLY A 239 31.16 -19.09 11.00
CA GLY A 239 29.75 -18.99 10.64
C GLY A 239 29.64 -18.32 9.28
N ARG A 240 28.79 -18.87 8.39
CA ARG A 240 28.48 -18.22 7.11
C ARG A 240 28.38 -16.72 7.35
N PRO A 241 29.09 -15.86 6.61
CA PRO A 241 28.98 -14.42 6.80
C PRO A 241 27.50 -14.09 6.72
N ALA A 242 26.98 -13.55 7.82
CA ALA A 242 25.57 -13.41 8.05
C ALA A 242 25.02 -12.30 7.16
N LYS A 243 24.82 -12.60 5.88
CA LYS A 243 24.21 -11.64 4.94
C LYS A 243 22.80 -11.23 5.39
N ASP A 244 22.15 -12.05 6.22
CA ASP A 244 20.74 -11.90 6.62
C ASP A 244 20.55 -11.79 8.16
N GLN A 245 21.60 -11.59 8.96
CA GLN A 245 21.39 -11.27 10.39
C GLN A 245 20.62 -9.95 10.52
N GLY A 246 19.56 -9.94 11.33
CA GLY A 246 18.65 -8.80 11.52
C GLY A 246 17.51 -8.69 10.49
N LEU A 247 17.54 -9.45 9.38
CA LEU A 247 16.49 -9.41 8.35
C LEU A 247 15.56 -10.62 8.39
N MET A 248 14.36 -10.43 7.83
CA MET A 248 13.38 -11.50 7.71
C MET A 248 13.93 -12.67 6.90
N THR A 249 13.94 -13.86 7.50
CA THR A 249 14.38 -15.09 6.83
C THR A 249 13.24 -15.82 6.14
N GLY A 250 13.59 -16.78 5.28
CA GLY A 250 12.61 -17.67 4.66
C GLY A 250 11.81 -18.52 5.66
N ARG A 251 12.31 -18.74 6.89
CA ARG A 251 11.59 -19.44 7.96
C ARG A 251 10.47 -18.59 8.53
N HIS A 252 10.75 -17.31 8.82
CA HIS A 252 9.76 -16.34 9.30
C HIS A 252 8.57 -16.24 8.34
N ARG A 253 8.85 -16.02 7.05
CA ARG A 253 7.83 -15.98 5.98
C ARG A 253 6.99 -17.25 5.92
N ARG A 254 7.61 -18.45 5.97
CA ARG A 254 6.85 -19.72 5.90
C ARG A 254 5.90 -19.87 7.08
N LYS A 255 6.34 -19.52 8.29
CA LYS A 255 5.50 -19.55 9.49
C LYS A 255 4.32 -18.57 9.37
N GLN A 256 4.58 -17.37 8.84
CA GLN A 256 3.54 -16.37 8.62
C GLN A 256 2.51 -16.81 7.58
N ASN A 257 2.96 -17.28 6.41
CA ASN A 257 2.06 -17.69 5.34
C ASN A 257 1.26 -18.97 5.67
N ALA A 258 1.66 -19.72 6.69
CA ALA A 258 0.95 -20.92 7.13
C ALA A 258 -0.25 -20.62 8.05
N ARG A 259 -0.56 -19.35 8.33
CA ARG A 259 -1.75 -18.97 9.12
C ARG A 259 -3.02 -19.14 8.29
N ASP A 260 -4.08 -19.62 8.93
CA ASP A 260 -5.37 -19.94 8.29
C ASP A 260 -6.06 -18.72 7.65
N LEU A 261 -5.79 -17.51 8.16
CA LEU A 261 -6.36 -16.25 7.66
C LEU A 261 -5.50 -15.58 6.58
N ALA A 262 -4.49 -16.26 6.03
CA ALA A 262 -3.64 -15.68 4.99
C ALA A 262 -4.48 -15.33 3.74
N LEU A 263 -4.29 -14.11 3.23
CA LEU A 263 -4.88 -13.67 1.97
C LEU A 263 -4.47 -14.66 0.87
N PRO A 264 -5.38 -15.06 -0.03
CA PRO A 264 -5.08 -16.03 -1.08
C PRO A 264 -4.00 -15.53 -2.05
N HIS A 265 -3.92 -14.21 -2.25
CA HIS A 265 -2.95 -13.58 -3.11
C HIS A 265 -1.84 -12.86 -2.30
N PRO A 266 -0.57 -12.96 -2.73
CA PRO A 266 0.50 -12.22 -2.08
C PRO A 266 0.39 -10.72 -2.37
N PHE A 267 0.57 -9.89 -1.34
CA PHE A 267 0.68 -8.43 -1.50
C PHE A 267 2.14 -7.99 -1.73
N ALA A 268 3.12 -8.81 -1.33
CA ALA A 268 4.54 -8.50 -1.45
C ALA A 268 5.38 -9.75 -1.68
N PHE A 269 6.63 -9.56 -2.13
CA PHE A 269 7.57 -10.65 -2.39
C PHE A 269 8.91 -10.41 -1.70
N LEU A 270 9.35 -11.38 -0.89
CA LEU A 270 10.72 -11.42 -0.35
C LEU A 270 11.63 -12.07 -1.42
N GLY A 271 12.27 -11.25 -2.25
CA GLY A 271 12.92 -11.72 -3.47
C GLY A 271 11.88 -12.28 -4.46
N ARG A 272 11.95 -13.58 -4.80
CA ARG A 272 10.96 -14.25 -5.67
C ARG A 272 9.86 -14.98 -4.89
N LYS A 273 9.89 -14.90 -3.56
CA LYS A 273 9.05 -15.71 -2.67
C LYS A 273 7.85 -14.90 -2.17
N PRO A 274 6.60 -15.37 -2.35
CA PRO A 274 5.41 -14.62 -1.96
C PRO A 274 5.32 -14.44 -0.45
N PHE A 275 4.86 -13.28 0.00
CA PHE A 275 4.53 -12.96 1.38
C PHE A 275 3.04 -12.61 1.46
N HIS A 276 2.33 -13.26 2.38
CA HIS A 276 0.89 -13.12 2.55
C HIS A 276 0.63 -12.44 3.90
N ALA A 277 -0.15 -11.36 3.86
CA ALA A 277 -0.79 -10.83 5.05
C ALA A 277 -2.01 -11.68 5.37
N THR A 278 -2.55 -11.49 6.56
CA THR A 278 -3.87 -11.99 6.95
C THR A 278 -4.97 -11.04 6.49
N SER A 279 -6.19 -11.56 6.27
CA SER A 279 -7.35 -10.76 5.86
C SER A 279 -7.71 -9.62 6.82
N GLU A 280 -7.24 -9.70 8.05
CA GLU A 280 -7.52 -8.80 9.16
C GLU A 280 -6.35 -7.85 9.49
N ASP A 281 -5.25 -7.91 8.74
CA ASP A 281 -4.10 -7.02 8.98
C ASP A 281 -4.37 -5.59 8.55
N SER A 282 -4.07 -4.65 9.45
CA SER A 282 -3.99 -3.23 9.13
C SER A 282 -2.65 -2.87 8.47
N PHE A 283 -2.71 -2.01 7.46
CA PHE A 283 -1.54 -1.53 6.72
C PHE A 283 -1.38 -0.02 6.88
N CYS A 284 -0.16 0.41 7.16
CA CYS A 284 0.26 1.80 7.00
C CYS A 284 1.31 1.86 5.88
N VAL A 285 1.03 2.63 4.83
CA VAL A 285 1.95 2.81 3.70
C VAL A 285 2.46 4.23 3.70
N VAL A 286 3.76 4.40 3.93
CA VAL A 286 4.43 5.71 3.84
C VAL A 286 5.21 5.77 2.54
N ALA A 287 4.71 6.58 1.60
CA ALA A 287 5.25 6.66 0.25
C ALA A 287 5.21 8.09 -0.29
N SER A 288 6.37 8.60 -0.70
CA SER A 288 6.46 9.91 -1.36
C SER A 288 5.69 9.95 -2.68
N SER A 289 5.35 11.15 -3.15
CA SER A 289 4.66 11.33 -4.43
C SER A 289 5.46 10.70 -5.57
N GLY A 290 4.80 9.85 -6.37
CA GLY A 290 5.44 9.17 -7.50
C GLY A 290 6.09 7.82 -7.17
N ALA A 291 6.16 7.41 -5.90
CA ALA A 291 6.76 6.12 -5.51
C ALA A 291 5.96 4.86 -5.93
N GLY A 292 4.85 5.02 -6.67
CA GLY A 292 4.03 3.92 -7.16
C GLY A 292 3.07 3.32 -6.13
N LYS A 293 2.75 4.03 -5.03
CA LYS A 293 1.81 3.56 -3.99
C LYS A 293 0.46 3.09 -4.56
N THR A 294 -0.09 3.85 -5.50
CA THR A 294 -1.39 3.52 -6.12
C THR A 294 -1.27 2.29 -7.03
N THR A 295 -0.27 2.26 -7.92
CA THR A 295 -0.11 1.21 -8.95
C THR A 295 0.43 -0.12 -8.42
N ARG A 296 1.15 -0.09 -7.29
CA ARG A 296 1.82 -1.26 -6.70
C ARG A 296 1.12 -1.82 -5.47
N PHE A 297 0.26 -1.03 -4.81
CA PHE A 297 -0.43 -1.44 -3.58
C PHE A 297 -1.94 -1.22 -3.64
N VAL A 298 -2.41 0.01 -3.81
CA VAL A 298 -3.86 0.35 -3.75
C VAL A 298 -4.69 -0.45 -4.75
N VAL A 299 -4.30 -0.47 -6.02
CA VAL A 299 -5.02 -1.20 -7.09
C VAL A 299 -5.18 -2.68 -6.75
N GLN A 300 -4.12 -3.31 -6.23
CA GLN A 300 -4.16 -4.73 -5.87
C GLN A 300 -5.03 -4.99 -4.65
N MET A 301 -4.96 -4.13 -3.64
CA MET A 301 -5.81 -4.25 -2.43
C MET A 301 -7.29 -4.14 -2.79
N VAL A 302 -7.66 -3.15 -3.62
CA VAL A 302 -9.05 -2.95 -4.05
C VAL A 302 -9.53 -4.12 -4.89
N ALA A 303 -8.78 -4.50 -5.95
CA ALA A 303 -9.19 -5.58 -6.85
C ALA A 303 -9.38 -6.93 -6.14
N ARG A 304 -8.63 -7.17 -5.05
CA ARG A 304 -8.59 -8.45 -4.33
C ARG A 304 -9.39 -8.45 -3.03
N ALA A 305 -10.12 -7.38 -2.72
CA ALA A 305 -10.96 -7.32 -1.53
C ALA A 305 -11.97 -8.48 -1.50
N ALA A 306 -12.11 -9.17 -0.37
CA ALA A 306 -12.99 -10.34 -0.29
C ALA A 306 -14.47 -9.95 -0.11
N GLY A 307 -14.74 -8.94 0.72
CA GLY A 307 -16.07 -8.41 0.98
C GLY A 307 -16.28 -7.05 0.34
N ALA A 308 -17.12 -6.25 1.00
CA ALA A 308 -17.31 -4.84 0.70
C ALA A 308 -15.96 -4.10 0.74
N CYS A 309 -15.78 -3.14 -0.17
CA CYS A 309 -14.54 -2.36 -0.25
C CYS A 309 -14.83 -0.87 -0.40
N VAL A 310 -14.19 -0.04 0.42
CA VAL A 310 -14.24 1.42 0.29
C VAL A 310 -12.86 1.89 -0.13
N THR A 311 -12.77 2.73 -1.16
CA THR A 311 -11.49 3.32 -1.55
C THR A 311 -11.62 4.79 -1.90
N THR A 312 -10.67 5.60 -1.44
CA THR A 312 -10.55 7.00 -1.85
C THR A 312 -9.63 7.13 -3.04
N SER A 313 -9.97 8.04 -3.96
CA SER A 313 -9.07 8.39 -5.06
C SER A 313 -9.20 9.84 -5.50
N THR A 314 -8.07 10.45 -5.85
CA THR A 314 -8.01 11.77 -6.49
C THR A 314 -8.03 11.73 -8.00
N ARG A 315 -7.96 10.52 -8.57
CA ARG A 315 -7.88 10.25 -9.99
C ARG A 315 -8.76 9.04 -10.35
N LEU A 316 -9.11 8.92 -11.63
CA LEU A 316 -9.91 7.80 -12.10
C LEU A 316 -9.12 6.50 -12.23
N ASP A 317 -7.81 6.50 -11.98
CA ASP A 317 -6.93 5.35 -12.22
C ASP A 317 -7.32 4.09 -11.44
N VAL A 318 -7.54 4.18 -10.12
CA VAL A 318 -7.97 3.04 -9.30
C VAL A 318 -9.31 2.51 -9.79
N PHE A 319 -10.26 3.41 -10.08
CA PHE A 319 -11.58 3.06 -10.59
C PHE A 319 -11.49 2.34 -11.94
N LEU A 320 -10.82 2.92 -12.93
CA LEU A 320 -10.66 2.33 -14.27
C LEU A 320 -10.01 0.95 -14.21
N LEU A 321 -8.96 0.79 -13.40
CA LEU A 321 -8.24 -0.48 -13.30
C LEU A 321 -9.00 -1.58 -12.57
N THR A 322 -9.97 -1.24 -11.71
CA THR A 322 -10.58 -2.23 -10.80
C THR A 322 -12.10 -2.36 -10.90
N ALA A 323 -12.82 -1.39 -11.47
CA ALA A 323 -14.28 -1.36 -11.49
C ALA A 323 -14.89 -2.58 -12.18
N TRP A 324 -14.33 -2.99 -13.33
CA TRP A 324 -14.83 -4.18 -14.03
C TRP A 324 -14.48 -5.48 -13.31
N ILE A 325 -13.28 -5.56 -12.72
CA ILE A 325 -12.85 -6.72 -11.92
C ILE A 325 -13.78 -6.90 -10.72
N ARG A 326 -14.04 -5.82 -9.99
CA ARG A 326 -14.99 -5.78 -8.86
C ARG A 326 -16.42 -6.02 -9.31
N GLY A 327 -16.77 -5.52 -10.49
CA GLY A 327 -18.04 -5.75 -11.19
C GLY A 327 -18.40 -7.23 -11.37
N ARG A 328 -17.42 -8.14 -11.36
CA ARG A 328 -17.65 -9.59 -11.44
C ARG A 328 -18.17 -10.21 -10.15
N VAL A 329 -17.95 -9.56 -9.00
CA VAL A 329 -18.31 -10.08 -7.66
C VAL A 329 -19.33 -9.21 -6.92
N GLY A 330 -19.42 -7.92 -7.25
CA GLY A 330 -20.36 -6.97 -6.66
C GLY A 330 -20.50 -5.72 -7.55
N ARG A 331 -21.24 -4.72 -7.09
CA ARG A 331 -21.43 -3.45 -7.81
C ARG A 331 -20.26 -2.50 -7.55
N ALA A 332 -19.76 -1.86 -8.60
CA ALA A 332 -18.78 -0.77 -8.49
C ALA A 332 -19.53 0.56 -8.32
N LEU A 333 -19.83 0.93 -7.08
CA LEU A 333 -20.55 2.15 -6.71
C LEU A 333 -19.60 3.35 -6.72
N THR A 334 -20.05 4.50 -7.23
CA THR A 334 -19.25 5.73 -7.21
C THR A 334 -19.96 6.82 -6.42
N PHE A 335 -19.26 7.42 -5.47
CA PHE A 335 -19.68 8.63 -4.76
C PHE A 335 -18.62 9.71 -4.98
N GLY A 336 -18.98 10.74 -5.75
CA GLY A 336 -18.03 11.70 -6.27
C GLY A 336 -18.70 13.03 -6.64
N PRO A 337 -19.07 13.85 -5.64
CA PRO A 337 -19.84 15.08 -5.87
C PRO A 337 -19.16 16.00 -6.88
N GLU A 338 -17.84 16.15 -6.81
CA GLU A 338 -17.07 17.04 -7.68
C GLU A 338 -16.86 16.51 -9.12
N TYR A 339 -17.31 15.27 -9.40
CA TYR A 339 -17.19 14.57 -10.69
C TYR A 339 -18.55 14.41 -11.39
N ARG A 340 -19.53 15.28 -11.09
CA ARG A 340 -20.89 15.23 -11.65
C ARG A 340 -20.94 15.08 -13.18
N THR A 341 -20.12 15.84 -13.90
CA THR A 341 -20.06 15.81 -15.38
C THR A 341 -19.07 14.79 -15.94
N LEU A 342 -18.22 14.19 -15.12
CA LEU A 342 -17.07 13.39 -15.55
C LEU A 342 -17.29 11.88 -15.47
N LEU A 343 -18.41 11.42 -14.88
CA LEU A 343 -18.69 9.99 -14.69
C LEU A 343 -20.15 9.66 -15.04
N PRO A 344 -20.51 9.44 -16.32
CA PRO A 344 -21.81 8.87 -16.72
C PRO A 344 -21.90 7.38 -16.33
N TRP A 345 -21.56 7.05 -15.09
CA TRP A 345 -21.53 5.69 -14.57
C TRP A 345 -22.88 5.31 -14.00
N LYS A 346 -23.41 4.15 -14.40
CA LYS A 346 -24.75 3.67 -14.04
C LYS A 346 -24.96 3.46 -12.54
N TRP A 347 -23.89 3.17 -11.79
CA TRP A 347 -23.93 2.93 -10.34
C TRP A 347 -23.45 4.14 -9.53
N ARG A 348 -23.81 5.35 -9.97
CA ARG A 348 -23.60 6.57 -9.17
C ARG A 348 -24.60 6.60 -8.02
N VAL A 349 -24.09 6.65 -6.80
CA VAL A 349 -24.90 6.64 -5.58
C VAL A 349 -24.92 8.02 -4.93
N HIS A 350 -25.99 8.27 -4.18
CA HIS A 350 -26.19 9.43 -3.32
C HIS A 350 -26.39 8.94 -1.88
N TRP A 351 -26.11 9.78 -0.89
CA TRP A 351 -26.21 9.40 0.51
C TRP A 351 -26.92 10.49 1.30
N ASP A 352 -28.09 10.19 1.88
CA ASP A 352 -28.76 11.13 2.75
C ASP A 352 -27.99 11.26 4.06
N ILE A 353 -27.30 12.39 4.21
CA ILE A 353 -26.45 12.68 5.39
C ILE A 353 -27.28 12.99 6.65
N VAL A 354 -28.58 13.24 6.51
CA VAL A 354 -29.51 13.48 7.64
C VAL A 354 -30.17 12.17 8.08
N ALA A 355 -30.41 11.23 7.16
CA ALA A 355 -31.05 9.95 7.47
C ALA A 355 -30.31 9.16 8.57
N GLY A 356 -30.98 8.81 9.66
CA GLY A 356 -30.39 8.13 10.82
C GLY A 356 -30.01 9.08 11.97
N CYS A 357 -29.96 10.39 11.75
CA CYS A 357 -29.69 11.40 12.79
C CYS A 357 -30.85 11.58 13.79
N GLU A 358 -31.95 10.85 13.64
CA GLU A 358 -32.97 10.71 14.69
C GLU A 358 -32.35 10.09 15.96
N LYS A 359 -31.28 9.28 15.79
CA LYS A 359 -30.45 8.81 16.89
C LYS A 359 -29.39 9.87 17.25
N PRO A 360 -29.36 10.37 18.50
CA PRO A 360 -28.39 11.40 18.91
C PRO A 360 -26.92 10.99 18.67
N ALA A 361 -26.57 9.72 18.89
CA ALA A 361 -25.19 9.25 18.65
C ALA A 361 -24.76 9.41 17.19
N VAL A 362 -25.64 9.09 16.23
CA VAL A 362 -25.37 9.22 14.79
C VAL A 362 -25.22 10.69 14.39
N ALA A 363 -26.08 11.57 14.92
CA ALA A 363 -25.98 13.00 14.68
C ALA A 363 -24.68 13.61 15.22
N MET A 364 -24.23 13.17 16.40
CA MET A 364 -22.94 13.57 16.99
C MET A 364 -21.77 13.11 16.12
N GLU A 365 -21.72 11.82 15.80
CA GLU A 365 -20.65 11.22 15.01
C GLU A 365 -20.47 11.93 13.66
N ARG A 366 -21.56 12.15 12.92
CA ARG A 366 -21.51 12.84 11.62
C ARG A 366 -21.08 14.30 11.75
N ALA A 367 -21.59 15.01 12.76
CA ALA A 367 -21.19 16.40 12.98
C ALA A 367 -19.71 16.52 13.36
N ASP A 368 -19.21 15.62 14.21
CA ASP A 368 -17.81 15.54 14.59
C ASP A 368 -16.93 15.21 13.39
N ALA A 369 -17.36 14.26 12.55
CA ALA A 369 -16.66 13.89 11.32
C ALA A 369 -16.52 15.11 10.38
N ILE A 370 -17.61 15.85 10.14
CA ILE A 370 -17.62 17.06 9.29
C ILE A 370 -16.72 18.15 9.88
N ALA A 371 -16.85 18.44 11.18
CA ALA A 371 -16.08 19.49 11.86
C ALA A 371 -14.59 19.19 11.87
N ASN A 372 -14.22 17.94 12.12
CA ASN A 372 -12.82 17.53 12.13
C ASN A 372 -12.22 17.47 10.72
N ALA A 373 -13.00 17.09 9.71
CA ALA A 373 -12.59 17.06 8.30
C ALA A 373 -12.10 18.41 7.78
N MET A 374 -12.57 19.52 8.35
CA MET A 374 -12.24 20.86 7.88
C MET A 374 -10.79 21.27 8.19
N PRO A 375 -10.08 21.87 7.22
CA PRO A 375 -8.77 22.49 7.44
C PRO A 375 -8.99 23.86 8.07
N LEU A 376 -9.22 23.91 9.39
CA LEU A 376 -9.17 25.18 10.12
C LEU A 376 -7.71 25.58 10.30
N SER A 377 -7.29 26.60 9.54
CA SER A 377 -5.94 27.17 9.62
C SER A 377 -5.72 27.80 11.00
N GLY A 378 -4.81 27.23 11.80
CA GLY A 378 -4.37 27.85 13.05
C GLY A 378 -3.94 26.81 14.10
N ASP A 379 -2.64 26.76 14.38
CA ASP A 379 -1.99 25.88 15.36
C ASP A 379 -2.19 26.35 16.82
N SER A 380 -3.36 26.93 17.11
CA SER A 380 -3.69 27.49 18.42
C SER A 380 -4.69 26.60 19.14
N LYS A 381 -4.62 26.56 20.48
CA LYS A 381 -5.62 25.90 21.35
C LYS A 381 -7.07 26.29 21.03
N ASN A 382 -7.28 27.45 20.39
CA ASN A 382 -8.60 27.93 20.00
C ASN A 382 -9.21 27.15 18.83
N SER A 383 -8.41 26.54 17.94
CA SER A 383 -8.96 25.80 16.78
C SER A 383 -9.72 24.54 17.19
N GLY A 384 -9.32 23.87 18.28
CA GLY A 384 -10.05 22.75 18.87
C GLY A 384 -11.42 23.17 19.43
N PHE A 385 -11.45 24.25 20.21
CA PHE A 385 -12.69 24.80 20.77
C PHE A 385 -13.69 25.21 19.67
N PHE A 386 -13.20 25.79 18.58
CA PHE A 386 -14.06 26.16 17.44
C PHE A 386 -14.65 24.93 16.73
N LYS A 387 -13.86 23.86 16.54
CA LYS A 387 -14.37 22.59 15.96
C LYS A 387 -15.45 21.97 16.82
N GLU A 388 -15.21 21.89 18.12
CA GLU A 388 -16.17 21.32 19.09
C GLU A 388 -17.48 22.10 19.10
N SER A 389 -17.40 23.42 19.13
CA SER A 389 -18.58 24.28 19.14
C SER A 389 -19.37 24.21 17.82
N ALA A 390 -18.67 24.14 16.68
CA ALA A 390 -19.30 23.95 15.37
C ALA A 390 -19.99 22.58 15.24
N SER A 391 -19.32 21.52 15.72
CA SER A 391 -19.92 20.19 15.80
C SER A 391 -21.18 20.18 16.67
N LEU A 392 -21.13 20.83 17.85
CA LEU A 392 -22.26 20.92 18.76
C LEU A 392 -23.49 21.56 18.11
N ILE A 393 -23.32 22.66 17.37
CA ILE A 393 -24.44 23.27 16.65
C ILE A 393 -24.92 22.34 15.53
N LEU A 394 -24.01 21.82 14.72
CA LEU A 394 -24.34 20.97 13.58
C LEU A 394 -25.10 19.70 13.98
N ARG A 395 -24.68 18.99 15.05
CA ARG A 395 -25.40 17.79 15.54
C ARG A 395 -26.84 18.12 15.94
N CYS A 396 -27.07 19.31 16.52
CA CYS A 396 -28.40 19.74 16.95
C CYS A 396 -29.28 20.01 15.74
N MET A 397 -28.74 20.69 14.72
CA MET A 397 -29.45 20.98 13.48
C MET A 397 -29.77 19.70 12.69
N MET A 398 -28.81 18.77 12.57
CA MET A 398 -29.00 17.50 11.87
C MET A 398 -30.04 16.61 12.58
N HIS A 399 -30.00 16.54 13.91
CA HIS A 399 -30.99 15.79 14.70
C HIS A 399 -32.39 16.40 14.56
N ALA A 400 -32.50 17.73 14.60
CA ALA A 400 -33.77 18.41 14.36
C ALA A 400 -34.29 18.16 12.94
N ALA A 401 -33.43 18.20 11.92
CA ALA A 401 -33.83 17.95 10.53
C ALA A 401 -34.35 16.53 10.32
N ALA A 402 -33.72 15.54 10.95
CA ALA A 402 -34.12 14.14 10.85
C ALA A 402 -35.48 13.86 11.52
N LEU A 403 -35.75 14.49 12.66
CA LEU A 403 -37.03 14.33 13.38
C LEU A 403 -38.20 15.04 12.68
N GLY A 404 -37.95 16.22 12.14
CA GLY A 404 -39.00 17.08 11.58
C GLY A 404 -39.90 17.74 12.63
N MET A 405 -40.85 18.54 12.15
CA MET A 405 -41.78 19.25 13.04
C MET A 405 -42.82 18.28 13.60
N PRO A 406 -43.12 18.32 14.92
CA PRO A 406 -44.14 17.46 15.50
C PRO A 406 -45.49 17.61 14.77
N GLY A 407 -46.05 16.48 14.30
CA GLY A 407 -47.33 16.47 13.59
C GLY A 407 -47.28 17.02 12.16
N SER A 408 -46.10 17.18 11.56
CA SER A 408 -45.92 17.61 10.18
C SER A 408 -45.26 16.52 9.35
N ASP A 409 -45.76 16.32 8.13
CA ASP A 409 -45.13 15.41 7.15
C ASP A 409 -43.94 16.06 6.40
N LYS A 410 -43.63 17.33 6.71
CA LYS A 410 -42.49 18.03 6.08
C LYS A 410 -41.17 17.37 6.49
N ARG A 411 -40.50 16.77 5.52
CA ARG A 411 -39.09 16.35 5.64
C ARG A 411 -38.17 17.54 5.45
N TYR A 412 -37.16 17.64 6.32
CA TYR A 412 -36.07 18.59 6.18
C TYR A 412 -34.85 17.86 5.63
N THR A 413 -34.12 18.55 4.77
CA THR A 413 -32.90 18.04 4.12
C THR A 413 -31.67 18.69 4.73
N PHE A 414 -30.49 18.26 4.31
CA PHE A 414 -29.27 18.95 4.70
C PHE A 414 -29.21 20.39 4.16
N ARG A 415 -29.95 20.74 3.09
CA ARG A 415 -30.09 22.14 2.64
C ARG A 415 -30.75 23.01 3.72
N ASP A 416 -31.81 22.51 4.35
CA ASP A 416 -32.45 23.22 5.47
C ASP A 416 -31.50 23.37 6.67
N VAL A 417 -30.65 22.36 6.94
CA VAL A 417 -29.60 22.43 7.98
C VAL A 417 -28.60 23.55 7.68
N ILE A 418 -28.14 23.68 6.43
CA ILE A 418 -27.24 24.75 6.01
C ILE A 418 -27.91 26.12 6.22
N ASP A 419 -29.17 26.26 5.81
CA ASP A 419 -29.94 27.50 5.97
C ASP A 419 -30.07 27.89 7.46
N TRP A 420 -30.38 26.92 8.33
CA TRP A 420 -30.46 27.15 9.78
C TRP A 420 -29.13 27.51 10.42
N MET A 421 -28.03 26.97 9.90
CA MET A 421 -26.70 27.30 10.40
C MET A 421 -26.23 28.68 9.91
N GLN A 422 -26.64 29.10 8.72
CA GLN A 422 -26.37 30.46 8.23
C GLN A 422 -27.19 31.51 8.97
N ASP A 423 -28.44 31.20 9.32
CA ASP A 423 -29.32 32.07 10.11
C ASP A 423 -29.79 31.41 11.41
N LEU A 424 -29.01 31.62 12.48
CA LEU A 424 -29.29 31.12 13.83
C LEU A 424 -30.54 31.75 14.49
N SER A 425 -31.16 32.75 13.85
CA SER A 425 -32.43 33.34 14.31
C SER A 425 -33.64 32.46 13.97
N ILE A 426 -33.49 31.52 13.02
CA ILE A 426 -34.55 30.59 12.64
C ILE A 426 -34.93 29.72 13.85
N ASN A 427 -36.22 29.72 14.20
CA ASN A 427 -36.73 29.02 15.40
C ASN A 427 -37.02 27.54 15.16
N THR A 428 -37.20 27.10 13.92
CA THR A 428 -37.59 25.73 13.57
C THR A 428 -36.76 24.65 14.29
N PRO A 429 -35.42 24.62 14.23
CA PRO A 429 -34.65 23.58 14.92
C PRO A 429 -34.77 23.65 16.45
N PHE A 430 -34.92 24.85 17.02
CA PHE A 430 -35.14 25.04 18.45
C PHE A 430 -36.50 24.49 18.89
N THR A 431 -37.54 24.74 18.11
CA THR A 431 -38.89 24.22 18.36
C THR A 431 -38.89 22.70 18.30
N ILE A 432 -38.27 22.10 17.27
CA ILE A 432 -38.16 20.64 17.13
C ILE A 432 -37.46 20.04 18.35
N LEU A 433 -36.30 20.56 18.76
CA LEU A 433 -35.56 20.03 19.91
C LEU A 433 -36.31 20.21 21.25
N ARG A 434 -37.16 21.23 21.35
CA ARG A 434 -37.97 21.49 22.55
C ARG A 434 -39.20 20.60 22.62
N GLU A 435 -39.89 20.38 21.50
CA GLU A 435 -41.25 19.85 21.48
C GLU A 435 -41.35 18.42 20.94
N HIS A 436 -40.41 17.97 20.12
CA HIS A 436 -40.48 16.64 19.52
C HIS A 436 -40.23 15.54 20.57
N PRO A 437 -41.12 14.54 20.74
CA PRO A 437 -41.02 13.55 21.82
C PRO A 437 -39.73 12.71 21.80
N GLN A 438 -39.15 12.51 20.62
CA GLN A 438 -37.91 11.74 20.42
C GLN A 438 -36.66 12.62 20.42
N ALA A 439 -36.77 13.93 20.61
CA ALA A 439 -35.61 14.81 20.64
C ALA A 439 -34.79 14.63 21.92
N ASN A 440 -33.48 14.78 21.79
CA ASN A 440 -32.62 14.98 22.95
C ASN A 440 -32.82 16.39 23.53
N HIS A 441 -33.78 16.55 24.43
CA HIS A 441 -34.15 17.86 25.00
C HIS A 441 -33.00 18.59 25.71
N ARG A 442 -31.92 17.91 26.14
CA ARG A 442 -30.74 18.57 26.73
C ARG A 442 -30.02 19.45 25.72
N TRP A 443 -30.03 19.05 24.44
CA TRP A 443 -29.37 19.79 23.36
C TRP A 443 -30.08 21.10 23.02
N PHE A 444 -31.35 21.29 23.42
CA PHE A 444 -32.00 22.59 23.28
C PHE A 444 -31.26 23.67 24.09
N GLY A 445 -30.86 23.36 25.32
CA GLY A 445 -30.10 24.28 26.18
C GLY A 445 -28.71 24.57 25.60
N ASP A 446 -28.03 23.52 25.14
CA ASP A 446 -26.73 23.63 24.48
C ASP A 446 -26.82 24.53 23.24
N LEU A 447 -27.73 24.23 22.31
CA LEU A 447 -27.92 25.01 21.09
C LEU A 447 -28.26 26.46 21.40
N LYS A 448 -29.16 26.74 22.35
CA LYS A 448 -29.51 28.10 22.76
C LYS A 448 -28.29 28.87 23.29
N THR A 449 -27.46 28.23 24.10
CA THR A 449 -26.27 28.86 24.68
C THR A 449 -25.28 29.26 23.59
N PHE A 450 -24.97 28.35 22.67
CA PHE A 450 -23.95 28.58 21.64
C PHE A 450 -24.45 29.42 20.46
N ALA A 451 -25.74 29.33 20.10
CA ALA A 451 -26.31 30.07 18.97
C ALA A 451 -26.89 31.44 19.36
N ARG A 452 -27.40 31.57 20.59
CA ARG A 452 -28.18 32.75 21.06
C ARG A 452 -27.75 33.26 22.44
N GLY A 453 -26.56 32.89 22.91
CA GLY A 453 -26.01 33.41 24.17
C GLY A 453 -25.86 34.93 24.16
N GLU A 454 -25.90 35.53 25.35
CA GLU A 454 -25.88 37.00 25.54
C GLU A 454 -24.55 37.65 25.13
N ALA A 455 -23.46 36.88 25.16
CA ALA A 455 -22.14 37.33 24.75
C ALA A 455 -22.03 37.50 23.22
N VAL A 456 -22.14 38.75 22.75
CA VAL A 456 -22.09 39.11 21.33
C VAL A 456 -20.79 38.66 20.64
N GLU A 457 -19.65 38.78 21.33
CA GLU A 457 -18.35 38.34 20.79
C GLU A 457 -18.31 36.84 20.53
N THR A 458 -18.81 36.03 21.48
CA THR A 458 -18.90 34.57 21.32
C THR A 458 -19.77 34.21 20.12
N ARG A 459 -20.94 34.84 19.99
CA ARG A 459 -21.85 34.60 18.85
C ARG A 459 -21.22 34.98 17.50
N ASN A 460 -20.52 36.12 17.44
CA ASN A 460 -19.85 36.55 16.20
C ASN A 460 -18.72 35.58 15.81
N ASN A 461 -17.91 35.13 16.78
CA ASN A 461 -16.85 34.14 16.54
C ASN A 461 -17.42 32.78 16.10
N MET A 462 -18.57 32.37 16.68
CA MET A 462 -19.29 31.17 16.28
C MET A 462 -19.82 31.27 14.85
N GLN A 463 -20.44 32.39 14.48
CA GLN A 463 -20.93 32.63 13.12
C GLN A 463 -19.80 32.57 12.08
N GLN A 464 -18.62 33.13 12.40
CA GLN A 464 -17.44 33.02 11.55
C GLN A 464 -16.98 31.56 11.38
N THR A 465 -16.95 30.81 12.48
CA THR A 465 -16.57 29.39 12.46
C THR A 465 -17.54 28.57 11.61
N ILE A 466 -18.85 28.78 11.78
CA ILE A 466 -19.90 28.15 10.98
C ILE A 466 -19.71 28.51 9.50
N THR A 467 -19.48 29.78 9.17
CA THR A 467 -19.26 30.21 7.79
C THR A 467 -18.08 29.48 7.15
N ILE A 468 -16.99 29.28 7.89
CA ILE A 468 -15.83 28.51 7.41
C ILE A 468 -16.19 27.04 7.23
N LEU A 469 -16.88 26.42 8.21
CA LEU A 469 -17.35 25.03 8.16
C LEU A 469 -18.23 24.78 6.94
N LEU A 470 -19.16 25.70 6.66
CA LEU A 470 -20.14 25.55 5.59
C LEU A 470 -19.59 25.87 4.19
N LYS A 471 -18.42 26.49 4.07
CA LYS A 471 -17.88 26.94 2.77
C LYS A 471 -17.83 25.84 1.72
N ALA A 472 -17.43 24.64 2.12
CA ALA A 472 -17.40 23.46 1.25
C ALA A 472 -18.79 22.88 0.98
N LEU A 473 -19.67 22.96 1.96
CA LEU A 473 -21.04 22.44 1.93
C LEU A 473 -22.01 23.39 1.22
N ALA A 474 -21.58 24.59 0.82
CA ALA A 474 -22.38 25.54 0.04
C ALA A 474 -22.29 25.29 -1.48
N ILE A 475 -21.60 24.23 -1.92
CA ILE A 475 -21.46 23.87 -3.33
C ILE A 475 -22.60 22.93 -3.71
N ASP A 476 -23.40 23.30 -4.71
CA ASP A 476 -24.59 22.55 -5.11
C ASP A 476 -24.27 21.11 -5.55
N GLU A 477 -23.14 20.86 -6.21
CA GLU A 477 -22.76 19.49 -6.58
C GLU A 477 -22.42 18.62 -5.37
N ILE A 478 -21.92 19.21 -4.29
CA ILE A 478 -21.69 18.51 -3.02
C ILE A 478 -23.02 18.29 -2.30
N LEU A 479 -23.87 19.31 -2.22
CA LEU A 479 -25.19 19.20 -1.60
C LEU A 479 -26.08 18.20 -2.30
N ASP A 480 -26.14 18.18 -3.63
CA ASP A 480 -26.95 17.22 -4.38
C ASP A 480 -26.55 15.77 -4.09
N ALA A 481 -25.25 15.51 -3.89
CA ALA A 481 -24.77 14.18 -3.53
C ALA A 481 -25.24 13.72 -2.14
N VAL A 482 -25.50 14.67 -1.23
CA VAL A 482 -25.94 14.40 0.14
C VAL A 482 -27.39 14.77 0.47
N CYS A 483 -28.08 15.40 -0.47
CA CYS A 483 -29.49 15.79 -0.46
C CYS A 483 -30.16 15.14 -1.69
N PRO A 484 -30.34 13.82 -1.66
CA PRO A 484 -30.77 13.07 -2.84
C PRO A 484 -32.16 13.51 -3.32
N ALA A 485 -32.28 13.75 -4.63
CA ALA A 485 -33.56 13.93 -5.29
C ALA A 485 -34.32 12.59 -5.42
N GLU A 486 -35.63 12.64 -5.67
CA GLU A 486 -36.41 11.42 -5.92
C GLU A 486 -35.89 10.67 -7.15
N GLY A 487 -35.87 9.33 -7.08
CA GLY A 487 -35.49 8.45 -8.19
C GLY A 487 -33.99 8.24 -8.39
N VAL A 488 -33.11 8.83 -7.56
CA VAL A 488 -31.67 8.53 -7.60
C VAL A 488 -31.33 7.24 -6.84
N ILE A 489 -30.19 6.63 -7.17
CA ILE A 489 -29.71 5.45 -6.45
C ILE A 489 -29.17 5.90 -5.09
N MET A 490 -29.77 5.38 -4.03
CA MET A 490 -29.39 5.62 -2.65
C MET A 490 -28.37 4.58 -2.16
N LEU A 491 -27.37 5.04 -1.42
CA LEU A 491 -26.45 4.18 -0.69
C LEU A 491 -27.07 3.83 0.68
N ASP A 492 -27.35 2.55 0.87
CA ASP A 492 -27.72 1.94 2.16
C ASP A 492 -26.44 1.37 2.79
N LEU A 493 -26.08 1.84 3.98
CA LEU A 493 -24.79 1.52 4.60
C LEU A 493 -24.77 0.09 5.14
N GLU A 494 -25.85 -0.35 5.75
CA GLU A 494 -26.04 -1.69 6.30
C GLU A 494 -25.99 -2.74 5.18
N GLN A 495 -26.71 -2.52 4.08
CA GLN A 495 -26.65 -3.38 2.90
C GLN A 495 -25.27 -3.37 2.27
N PHE A 496 -24.61 -2.20 2.21
CA PHE A 496 -23.26 -2.11 1.64
C PHE A 496 -22.26 -2.93 2.46
N VAL A 497 -22.23 -2.79 3.79
CA VAL A 497 -21.30 -3.52 4.67
C VAL A 497 -21.48 -5.04 4.55
N ALA A 498 -22.72 -5.51 4.38
CA ALA A 498 -23.02 -6.94 4.19
C ALA A 498 -22.77 -7.46 2.77
N SER A 499 -22.40 -6.59 1.81
CA SER A 499 -22.25 -6.94 0.40
C SER A 499 -20.81 -7.27 -0.01
N THR A 500 -20.62 -7.47 -1.32
CA THR A 500 -19.32 -7.54 -2.01
C THR A 500 -19.09 -6.31 -2.90
N ASP A 501 -19.91 -5.26 -2.73
CA ASP A 501 -19.83 -4.04 -3.53
C ASP A 501 -18.54 -3.26 -3.25
N THR A 502 -18.21 -2.32 -4.13
CA THR A 502 -17.04 -1.44 -3.95
C THR A 502 -17.46 -0.01 -4.13
N LEU A 503 -17.24 0.81 -3.09
CA LEU A 503 -17.53 2.23 -3.07
C LEU A 503 -16.25 3.02 -3.37
N TYR A 504 -16.23 3.65 -4.55
CA TYR A 504 -15.17 4.55 -4.97
C TYR A 504 -15.54 5.98 -4.58
N LEU A 505 -14.80 6.52 -3.61
CA LEU A 505 -14.93 7.88 -3.09
C LEU A 505 -14.00 8.81 -3.86
N MET A 506 -14.60 9.60 -4.75
CA MET A 506 -13.88 10.41 -5.72
C MET A 506 -13.86 11.88 -5.27
N SER A 507 -12.68 12.44 -5.05
CA SER A 507 -12.50 13.85 -4.68
C SER A 507 -11.34 14.45 -5.46
N LYS A 508 -11.47 15.67 -5.98
CA LYS A 508 -10.36 16.32 -6.68
C LYS A 508 -9.22 16.57 -5.68
N LYS A 509 -7.99 16.72 -6.18
CA LYS A 509 -6.88 17.12 -5.30
C LYS A 509 -7.17 18.51 -4.74
N LYS A 510 -7.15 18.67 -3.41
CA LYS A 510 -7.66 19.86 -2.69
C LYS A 510 -9.15 20.13 -2.93
N GLY A 511 -9.91 19.07 -3.19
CA GLY A 511 -11.36 19.11 -3.31
C GLY A 511 -12.00 19.54 -2.00
N LEU A 512 -13.17 20.16 -2.12
CA LEU A 512 -13.95 20.63 -0.98
C LEU A 512 -14.86 19.52 -0.43
N ALA A 513 -14.95 18.37 -1.11
CA ALA A 513 -15.80 17.24 -0.71
C ALA A 513 -15.29 16.43 0.50
N ALA A 514 -14.10 16.72 1.04
CA ALA A 514 -13.52 15.96 2.15
C ALA A 514 -14.46 15.82 3.37
N PRO A 515 -15.23 16.84 3.81
CA PRO A 515 -16.12 16.70 4.97
C PRO A 515 -17.25 15.69 4.77
N VAL A 516 -17.91 15.69 3.61
CA VAL A 516 -18.99 14.72 3.32
C VAL A 516 -18.43 13.32 3.10
N ILE A 517 -17.25 13.20 2.49
CA ILE A 517 -16.57 11.91 2.29
C ILE A 517 -16.14 11.32 3.64
N THR A 518 -15.53 12.13 4.51
CA THR A 518 -15.17 11.72 5.87
C THR A 518 -16.40 11.29 6.65
N ALA A 519 -17.49 12.07 6.64
CA ALA A 519 -18.73 11.71 7.34
C ALA A 519 -19.33 10.39 6.85
N LEU A 520 -19.31 10.16 5.52
CA LEU A 520 -19.81 8.92 4.94
C LEU A 520 -18.97 7.71 5.40
N VAL A 521 -17.64 7.85 5.41
CA VAL A 521 -16.76 6.73 5.80
C VAL A 521 -16.81 6.47 7.30
N GLU A 522 -16.90 7.51 8.15
CA GLU A 522 -17.13 7.37 9.60
C GLU A 522 -18.45 6.64 9.87
N SER A 523 -19.56 7.03 9.22
CA SER A 523 -20.84 6.33 9.39
C SER A 523 -20.82 4.90 8.87
N LEU A 524 -20.14 4.64 7.74
CA LEU A 524 -19.98 3.29 7.21
C LEU A 524 -19.16 2.41 8.17
N GLN A 525 -18.11 2.98 8.75
CA GLN A 525 -17.27 2.31 9.72
C GLN A 525 -18.03 2.02 11.01
N SER A 526 -18.81 2.97 11.51
CA SER A 526 -19.67 2.80 12.70
C SER A 526 -20.64 1.62 12.50
N VAL A 527 -21.35 1.60 11.37
CA VAL A 527 -22.23 0.48 10.97
C VAL A 527 -21.46 -0.84 10.88
N ALA A 528 -20.23 -0.82 10.38
CA ALA A 528 -19.40 -2.02 10.29
C ALA A 528 -18.90 -2.52 11.65
N MET A 529 -18.57 -1.63 12.58
CA MET A 529 -18.18 -1.98 13.95
C MET A 529 -19.36 -2.63 14.68
N ASP A 530 -20.55 -2.03 14.59
CA ASP A 530 -21.78 -2.58 15.17
C ASP A 530 -22.11 -3.96 14.60
N ALA A 531 -22.06 -4.10 13.27
CA ALA A 531 -22.29 -5.38 12.60
C ALA A 531 -21.23 -6.45 12.99
N GLY A 532 -20.01 -6.02 13.30
CA GLY A 532 -18.90 -6.87 13.72
C GLY A 532 -18.82 -7.16 15.21
N GLU A 533 -19.68 -6.57 16.05
CA GLU A 533 -19.56 -6.60 17.52
C GLU A 533 -19.71 -8.02 18.10
N GLN A 534 -20.73 -8.77 17.67
CA GLN A 534 -20.94 -10.13 18.14
C GLN A 534 -20.03 -11.15 17.45
N LYS A 535 -19.74 -10.92 16.17
CA LYS A 535 -18.90 -11.78 15.36
C LYS A 535 -18.20 -10.91 14.30
N PRO A 536 -16.88 -11.06 14.10
CA PRO A 536 -16.17 -10.32 13.06
C PRO A 536 -16.82 -10.51 11.69
N LEU A 537 -16.87 -9.43 10.90
CA LEU A 537 -17.33 -9.47 9.51
C LEU A 537 -16.55 -10.53 8.72
N ASN A 538 -17.29 -11.37 7.99
CA ASN A 538 -16.73 -12.38 7.12
C ASN A 538 -17.64 -12.58 5.89
N PRO A 539 -17.21 -12.15 4.68
CA PRO A 539 -15.90 -11.57 4.37
C PRO A 539 -15.62 -10.21 5.05
N VAL A 540 -14.34 -9.86 5.21
CA VAL A 540 -13.93 -8.60 5.85
C VAL A 540 -14.32 -7.38 5.00
N LEU A 541 -14.62 -6.25 5.67
CA LEU A 541 -14.72 -4.94 5.03
C LEU A 541 -13.31 -4.40 4.79
N THR A 542 -12.95 -4.09 3.53
CA THR A 542 -11.65 -3.51 3.18
C THR A 542 -11.75 -2.00 2.96
N ILE A 543 -11.09 -1.20 3.80
CA ILE A 543 -11.04 0.26 3.69
C ILE A 543 -9.65 0.69 3.21
N VAL A 544 -9.54 1.22 1.99
CA VAL A 544 -8.28 1.65 1.35
C VAL A 544 -8.27 3.16 1.16
N LEU A 545 -7.59 3.87 2.06
CA LEU A 545 -7.58 5.33 2.11
C LEU A 545 -6.33 5.88 1.44
N ASP A 546 -6.40 6.02 0.10
CA ASP A 546 -5.37 6.76 -0.64
C ASP A 546 -5.41 8.24 -0.24
N GLU A 547 -4.28 8.72 0.28
CA GLU A 547 -4.11 10.06 0.84
C GLU A 547 -5.04 10.36 2.04
N LEU A 548 -5.04 9.47 3.04
CA LEU A 548 -5.82 9.59 4.29
C LEU A 548 -5.82 11.02 4.86
N ALA A 549 -4.65 11.66 4.94
CA ALA A 549 -4.53 12.99 5.54
C ALA A 549 -5.20 14.13 4.74
N ASN A 550 -5.45 13.94 3.44
CA ASN A 550 -5.95 14.99 2.54
C ASN A 550 -7.38 14.75 2.02
N VAL A 551 -7.72 13.51 1.68
CA VAL A 551 -8.97 13.20 0.96
C VAL A 551 -10.09 12.80 1.91
N CYS A 552 -9.79 11.93 2.85
CA CYS A 552 -10.76 11.40 3.81
C CYS A 552 -10.10 11.33 5.19
N PRO A 553 -9.80 12.47 5.81
CA PRO A 553 -9.19 12.47 7.12
C PRO A 553 -10.19 12.03 8.18
N LEU A 554 -10.09 10.76 8.57
CA LEU A 554 -10.96 10.11 9.56
C LEU A 554 -10.49 10.37 10.99
N PRO A 555 -11.26 11.09 11.81
CA PRO A 555 -11.04 11.12 13.27
C PRO A 555 -10.81 9.74 13.90
N SER A 556 -11.52 8.71 13.44
CA SER A 556 -11.42 7.34 13.95
C SER A 556 -10.24 6.54 13.39
N ALA A 557 -9.44 7.08 12.47
CA ALA A 557 -8.31 6.33 11.89
C ALA A 557 -7.39 5.70 12.96
N PRO A 558 -7.01 6.38 14.06
CA PRO A 558 -6.22 5.77 15.12
C PRO A 558 -6.87 4.53 15.77
N SER A 559 -8.16 4.59 16.15
CA SER A 559 -8.88 3.48 16.77
C SER A 559 -9.16 2.35 15.77
N LEU A 560 -9.39 2.68 14.51
CA LEU A 560 -9.52 1.71 13.43
C LEU A 560 -8.27 0.85 13.24
N MET A 561 -7.09 1.44 13.40
CA MET A 561 -5.83 0.72 13.27
C MET A 561 -5.61 -0.28 14.41
N THR A 562 -6.18 -0.05 15.60
CA THR A 562 -6.06 -0.92 16.76
C THR A 562 -7.16 -1.97 16.83
N ASP A 563 -8.41 -1.54 16.68
CA ASP A 563 -9.57 -2.34 17.08
C ASP A 563 -10.33 -2.89 15.87
N GLY A 564 -10.16 -2.30 14.68
CA GLY A 564 -10.89 -2.69 13.46
C GLY A 564 -10.74 -4.18 13.11
N ARG A 565 -9.59 -4.78 13.44
CA ARG A 565 -9.34 -6.22 13.30
C ARG A 565 -10.38 -7.07 14.04
N GLY A 566 -10.77 -6.69 15.26
CA GLY A 566 -11.75 -7.41 16.07
C GLY A 566 -13.15 -7.46 15.44
N HIS A 567 -13.48 -6.47 14.61
CA HIS A 567 -14.77 -6.34 13.95
C HIS A 567 -14.76 -6.87 12.51
N GLY A 568 -13.63 -7.41 12.02
CA GLY A 568 -13.50 -7.86 10.63
C GLY A 568 -13.33 -6.70 9.64
N ILE A 569 -12.69 -5.61 10.06
CA ILE A 569 -12.37 -4.44 9.23
C ILE A 569 -10.87 -4.43 8.93
N GLN A 570 -10.52 -4.44 7.65
CA GLN A 570 -9.16 -4.34 7.15
C GLN A 570 -8.89 -2.93 6.65
N VAL A 571 -7.98 -2.20 7.32
CA VAL A 571 -7.67 -0.82 6.95
C VAL A 571 -6.29 -0.73 6.30
N ALA A 572 -6.22 -0.02 5.18
CA ALA A 572 -4.99 0.41 4.55
C ALA A 572 -4.93 1.94 4.51
N ALA A 573 -4.11 2.52 5.39
CA ALA A 573 -3.87 3.95 5.47
C ALA A 573 -2.63 4.33 4.63
N ILE A 574 -2.82 5.13 3.58
CA ILE A 574 -1.72 5.58 2.71
C ILE A 574 -1.38 7.05 3.01
N LEU A 575 -0.13 7.26 3.41
CA LEU A 575 0.42 8.55 3.84
C LEU A 575 1.54 9.00 2.89
N GLN A 576 1.61 10.30 2.57
CA GLN A 576 2.75 10.84 1.82
C GLN A 576 3.99 11.02 2.69
N GLY A 577 3.81 11.19 4.01
CA GLY A 577 4.87 11.35 4.99
C GLY A 577 4.32 11.55 6.40
N ARG A 578 5.18 11.37 7.41
CA ARG A 578 4.81 11.48 8.83
C ARG A 578 4.34 12.89 9.20
N LYS A 579 5.08 13.93 8.80
CA LYS A 579 4.73 15.34 9.13
C LYS A 579 3.34 15.75 8.66
N GLN A 580 2.91 15.28 7.48
CA GLN A 580 1.56 15.54 6.97
C GLN A 580 0.50 14.82 7.83
N CYS A 581 0.80 13.60 8.29
CA CYS A 581 -0.06 12.88 9.22
C CYS A 581 -0.16 13.63 10.57
N GLU A 582 0.97 14.08 11.12
CA GLU A 582 1.03 14.84 12.39
C GLU A 582 0.24 16.16 12.31
N GLN A 583 0.37 16.90 11.20
CA GLN A 583 -0.41 18.12 10.97
C GLN A 583 -1.92 17.85 10.96
N ARG A 584 -2.33 16.64 10.58
CA ARG A 584 -3.74 16.32 10.41
C ARG A 584 -4.37 15.69 11.65
N PHE A 585 -3.67 14.75 12.29
CA PHE A 585 -4.17 13.93 13.40
C PHE A 585 -3.49 14.24 14.75
N GLY A 586 -2.61 15.24 14.77
CA GLY A 586 -1.73 15.47 15.92
C GLY A 586 -0.58 14.46 15.98
N ALA A 587 0.39 14.73 16.85
CA ALA A 587 1.56 13.87 17.02
C ALA A 587 1.17 12.46 17.51
N GLU A 588 0.26 12.38 18.48
CA GLU A 588 -0.21 11.12 19.05
C GLU A 588 -0.98 10.28 18.03
N GLY A 589 -1.99 10.86 17.36
CA GLY A 589 -2.77 10.13 16.35
C GLY A 589 -1.92 9.63 15.18
N ALA A 590 -0.93 10.42 14.73
CA ALA A 590 0.01 9.98 13.71
C ALA A 590 0.89 8.82 14.18
N ASP A 591 1.34 8.84 15.44
CA ASP A 591 2.11 7.77 16.06
C ASP A 591 1.27 6.48 16.14
N THR A 592 0.02 6.56 16.60
CA THR A 592 -0.93 5.44 16.64
C THR A 592 -1.12 4.82 15.26
N ILE A 593 -1.40 5.63 14.23
CA ILE A 593 -1.63 5.15 12.85
C ILE A 593 -0.39 4.41 12.31
N ILE A 594 0.81 4.95 12.54
CA ILE A 594 2.04 4.38 12.00
C ILE A 594 2.49 3.15 12.80
N ARG A 595 2.58 3.25 14.12
CA ARG A 595 3.19 2.23 14.99
C ARG A 595 2.27 1.04 15.27
N LEU A 596 0.97 1.26 15.32
CA LEU A 596 0.01 0.19 15.66
C LEU A 596 -0.49 -0.56 14.41
N SER A 597 -0.06 -0.13 13.22
CA SER A 597 -0.29 -0.90 12.00
C SER A 597 0.34 -2.29 12.08
N SER A 598 -0.39 -3.32 11.67
CA SER A 598 0.14 -4.68 11.60
C SER A 598 1.28 -4.78 10.58
N CYS A 599 1.21 -3.98 9.51
CA CYS A 599 2.21 -3.88 8.48
C CYS A 599 2.52 -2.41 8.13
N LEU A 600 3.74 -1.97 8.41
CA LEU A 600 4.29 -0.71 7.93
C LEU A 600 5.13 -0.95 6.67
N LEU A 601 4.76 -0.28 5.57
CA LEU A 601 5.49 -0.30 4.30
C LEU A 601 6.06 1.08 4.00
N PHE A 602 7.37 1.15 3.79
CA PHE A 602 8.08 2.37 3.42
C PHE A 602 8.74 2.25 2.04
N PHE A 603 8.30 3.07 1.08
CA PHE A 603 8.70 2.99 -0.34
C PHE A 603 9.98 3.76 -0.70
N GLY A 604 10.63 4.45 0.24
CA GLY A 604 11.80 5.27 -0.05
C GLY A 604 11.50 6.67 -0.58
N GLY A 605 12.56 7.41 -0.92
CA GLY A 605 12.48 8.77 -1.47
C GLY A 605 12.10 9.88 -0.47
N SER A 606 11.73 9.53 0.77
CA SER A 606 11.46 10.52 1.82
C SER A 606 12.74 11.29 2.19
N ARG A 607 12.58 12.60 2.46
CA ARG A 607 13.63 13.48 3.01
C ARG A 607 13.44 13.76 4.51
N ASP A 608 12.48 13.08 5.14
CA ASP A 608 12.24 13.16 6.58
C ASP A 608 13.32 12.36 7.33
N TYR A 609 14.41 13.04 7.68
CA TYR A 609 15.58 12.41 8.27
C TYR A 609 15.28 11.77 9.63
N ASP A 610 14.43 12.39 10.44
CA ASP A 610 14.06 11.87 11.76
C ASP A 610 13.24 10.59 11.64
N PHE A 611 12.27 10.57 10.73
CA PHE A 611 11.51 9.35 10.44
C PHE A 611 12.41 8.24 9.88
N LEU A 612 13.33 8.55 8.97
CA LEU A 612 14.28 7.55 8.45
C LEU A 612 15.21 7.00 9.53
N ARG A 613 15.67 7.84 10.46
CA ARG A 613 16.50 7.41 11.59
C ARG A 613 15.71 6.50 12.52
N GLU A 614 14.44 6.80 12.75
CA GLU A 614 13.56 5.92 13.53
C GLU A 614 13.39 4.55 12.87
N LEU A 615 13.12 4.50 11.56
CA LEU A 615 13.01 3.24 10.83
C LEU A 615 14.33 2.44 10.84
N SER A 616 15.47 3.14 10.74
CA SER A 616 16.81 2.55 10.85
C SER A 616 17.00 1.89 12.22
N ASN A 617 16.62 2.58 13.30
CA ASN A 617 16.72 2.05 14.66
C ASN A 617 15.74 0.89 14.89
N LEU A 618 14.52 0.96 14.35
CA LEU A 618 13.52 -0.10 14.44
C LEU A 618 13.95 -1.39 13.74
N ALA A 619 14.73 -1.27 12.65
CA ALA A 619 15.29 -2.42 11.94
C ALA A 619 16.46 -3.09 12.68
N ASP A 620 16.89 -2.51 13.80
CA ASP A 620 17.99 -2.94 14.64
C ASP A 620 19.35 -2.97 13.91
N LYS A 621 20.39 -3.35 14.64
CA LYS A 621 21.74 -3.57 14.13
C LYS A 621 21.95 -5.04 13.80
N ARG A 622 22.93 -5.28 12.96
CA ARG A 622 23.46 -6.61 12.66
C ARG A 622 24.95 -6.66 12.91
N GLU A 623 25.40 -7.80 13.38
CA GLU A 623 26.81 -8.06 13.65
C GLU A 623 27.49 -8.55 12.36
N ILE A 624 28.60 -7.91 11.98
CA ILE A 624 29.36 -8.27 10.78
C ILE A 624 30.79 -8.58 11.19
N THR A 625 31.20 -9.84 10.99
CA THR A 625 32.61 -10.22 11.07
C THR A 625 33.31 -9.85 9.77
N ARG A 626 34.29 -8.95 9.84
CA ARG A 626 35.22 -8.61 8.77
C ARG A 626 36.51 -9.38 8.96
N GLU A 627 36.84 -10.20 7.97
CA GLU A 627 38.16 -10.81 7.87
C GLU A 627 39.04 -9.92 7.00
N SER A 628 40.16 -9.44 7.55
CA SER A 628 41.21 -8.78 6.79
C SER A 628 42.38 -9.74 6.62
N THR A 629 42.77 -9.96 5.37
CA THR A 629 43.96 -10.71 5.01
C THR A 629 45.03 -9.72 4.56
N THR A 630 46.17 -9.71 5.26
CA THR A 630 47.33 -8.89 4.93
C THR A 630 48.43 -9.81 4.43
N ASP A 631 48.86 -9.61 3.19
CA ASP A 631 49.99 -10.30 2.59
C ASP A 631 51.25 -9.47 2.79
N GLY A 632 52.25 -10.06 3.46
CA GLY A 632 53.55 -9.44 3.70
C GLY A 632 54.71 -10.37 3.33
N PRO A 633 55.96 -9.88 3.37
CA PRO A 633 57.16 -10.66 3.02
C PRO A 633 57.33 -11.94 3.85
N ASN A 634 56.77 -11.98 5.07
CA ASN A 634 56.87 -13.10 6.01
C ASN A 634 55.63 -14.00 6.04
N GLY A 635 54.73 -13.89 5.05
CA GLY A 635 53.55 -14.73 4.90
C GLY A 635 52.22 -13.97 4.99
N THR A 636 51.13 -14.72 4.86
CA THR A 636 49.76 -14.22 4.88
C THR A 636 49.20 -14.26 6.30
N SER A 637 48.83 -13.10 6.86
CA SER A 637 48.14 -13.00 8.15
C SER A 637 46.66 -12.72 7.92
N THR A 638 45.78 -13.44 8.62
CA THR A 638 44.33 -13.18 8.60
C THR A 638 43.87 -12.79 10.00
N SER A 639 43.26 -11.62 10.13
CA SER A 639 42.62 -11.16 11.35
C SER A 639 41.12 -11.01 11.12
N ALA A 640 40.31 -11.40 12.10
CA ALA A 640 38.86 -11.24 12.07
C ALA A 640 38.46 -10.22 13.14
N SER A 641 37.72 -9.18 12.75
CA SER A 641 37.12 -8.22 13.66
C SER A 641 35.61 -8.21 13.51
N THR A 642 34.91 -8.09 14.63
CA THR A 642 33.45 -8.07 14.64
C THR A 642 32.96 -6.65 14.89
N GLN A 643 32.06 -6.17 14.04
CA GLN A 643 31.53 -4.80 14.10
C GLN A 643 30.01 -4.82 13.95
N GLU A 644 29.32 -4.07 14.82
CA GLU A 644 27.90 -3.78 14.65
C GLU A 644 27.68 -2.75 13.54
N GLN A 645 26.71 -3.02 12.68
CA GLN A 645 26.26 -2.09 11.64
C GLN A 645 24.74 -2.08 11.58
N ASP A 646 24.12 -0.91 11.37
CA ASP A 646 22.68 -0.81 11.13
C ASP A 646 22.24 -1.73 9.99
N VAL A 647 21.11 -2.42 10.16
CA VAL A 647 20.53 -3.25 9.10
C VAL A 647 20.23 -2.40 7.86
N PHE A 648 19.65 -1.21 8.08
CA PHE A 648 19.48 -0.19 7.07
C PHE A 648 20.10 1.12 7.55
N THR A 649 20.98 1.71 6.75
CA THR A 649 21.37 3.11 6.98
C THR A 649 20.29 4.05 6.46
N VAL A 650 20.19 5.25 7.01
CA VAL A 650 19.29 6.32 6.51
C VAL A 650 19.47 6.53 5.00
N GLY A 651 20.71 6.53 4.51
CA GLY A 651 21.01 6.65 3.09
C GLY A 651 20.45 5.50 2.25
N ARG A 652 20.46 4.26 2.76
CA ARG A 652 19.85 3.10 2.09
C ARG A 652 18.34 3.17 2.07
N LEU A 653 17.72 3.61 3.17
CA LEU A 653 16.27 3.82 3.21
C LEU A 653 15.83 4.90 2.22
N HIS A 654 16.59 5.99 2.12
CA HIS A 654 16.34 7.05 1.14
C HIS A 654 16.46 6.53 -0.30
N ALA A 655 17.52 5.77 -0.59
CA ALA A 655 17.87 5.27 -1.91
C ALA A 655 17.29 3.90 -2.25
N LEU A 656 16.10 3.55 -1.74
CA LEU A 656 15.39 2.34 -2.16
C LEU A 656 15.05 2.41 -3.65
N GLU A 657 15.21 1.29 -4.34
CA GLU A 657 14.87 1.16 -5.75
C GLU A 657 13.36 1.18 -5.96
N ASP A 658 12.91 1.69 -7.11
CA ASP A 658 11.50 1.72 -7.48
C ASP A 658 10.87 0.31 -7.41
N GLY A 659 9.71 0.21 -6.79
CA GLY A 659 9.01 -1.07 -6.59
C GLY A 659 9.54 -1.92 -5.44
N MET A 660 10.54 -1.43 -4.70
CA MET A 660 10.97 -2.00 -3.43
C MET A 660 10.41 -1.18 -2.26
N ALA A 661 10.13 -1.85 -1.16
CA ALA A 661 9.77 -1.20 0.09
C ALA A 661 10.46 -1.91 1.27
N VAL A 662 10.72 -1.16 2.33
CA VAL A 662 11.04 -1.74 3.63
C VAL A 662 9.73 -2.04 4.35
N MET A 663 9.60 -3.27 4.82
CA MET A 663 8.43 -3.80 5.48
C MET A 663 8.78 -4.14 6.93
N PHE A 664 8.01 -3.59 7.85
CA PHE A 664 7.92 -4.04 9.24
C PHE A 664 6.57 -4.71 9.41
N TYR A 665 6.57 -5.98 9.83
CA TYR A 665 5.34 -6.78 9.90
C TYR A 665 5.26 -7.47 11.26
N ARG A 666 4.34 -6.99 12.11
CA ARG A 666 4.13 -7.47 13.48
C ARG A 666 5.47 -7.61 14.22
N ASN A 667 5.74 -8.79 14.78
CA ASN A 667 6.97 -9.11 15.50
C ASN A 667 8.06 -9.76 14.63
N LEU A 668 7.95 -9.69 13.29
CA LEU A 668 8.97 -10.23 12.40
C LEU A 668 10.09 -9.22 12.18
N PRO A 669 11.34 -9.67 11.99
CA PRO A 669 12.43 -8.78 11.60
C PRO A 669 12.10 -8.04 10.30
N ALA A 670 12.67 -6.85 10.13
CA ALA A 670 12.41 -6.03 8.94
C ALA A 670 12.82 -6.75 7.65
N ALA A 671 12.17 -6.39 6.54
CA ALA A 671 12.40 -7.00 5.24
C ALA A 671 12.41 -5.97 4.12
N VAL A 672 13.30 -6.12 3.15
CA VAL A 672 13.14 -5.44 1.86
C VAL A 672 12.29 -6.34 0.97
N VAL A 673 11.12 -5.84 0.58
CA VAL A 673 10.16 -6.58 -0.24
C VAL A 673 9.94 -5.87 -1.57
N ARG A 674 9.63 -6.67 -2.60
CA ARG A 674 9.20 -6.18 -3.91
C ARG A 674 7.67 -6.13 -3.95
N LEU A 675 7.12 -4.99 -4.37
CA LEU A 675 5.71 -4.82 -4.67
C LEU A 675 5.55 -4.66 -6.19
N PRO A 676 5.16 -5.73 -6.92
CA PRO A 676 4.96 -5.62 -8.36
C PRO A 676 3.88 -4.59 -8.67
N ALA A 677 4.07 -3.81 -9.73
CA ALA A 677 2.98 -3.01 -10.26
C ALA A 677 1.91 -3.91 -10.89
N TRP A 678 0.69 -3.40 -11.09
CA TRP A 678 -0.41 -4.16 -11.69
C TRP A 678 -0.05 -4.76 -13.07
N TRP A 679 0.82 -4.09 -13.85
CA TRP A 679 1.30 -4.59 -15.15
C TRP A 679 2.47 -5.58 -15.08
N GLU A 680 3.09 -5.75 -13.90
CA GLU A 680 4.20 -6.69 -13.68
C GLU A 680 3.71 -8.06 -13.19
N GLY A 681 2.42 -8.16 -12.86
CA GLY A 681 1.76 -9.37 -12.37
C GLY A 681 1.21 -10.28 -13.47
N ASN A 682 0.86 -11.51 -13.10
CA ASN A 682 0.20 -12.45 -14.03
C ASN A 682 -1.24 -12.02 -14.37
N ASP A 683 -1.82 -11.16 -13.53
CA ASP A 683 -3.15 -10.55 -13.63
C ASP A 683 -3.17 -9.24 -14.45
N ALA A 684 -2.06 -8.86 -15.09
CA ALA A 684 -1.95 -7.63 -15.88
C ALA A 684 -3.07 -7.49 -16.93
N ALA A 685 -3.38 -8.58 -17.65
CA ALA A 685 -4.42 -8.59 -18.69
C ALA A 685 -5.82 -8.31 -18.14
N ASP A 686 -6.13 -8.70 -16.89
CA ASP A 686 -7.42 -8.39 -16.27
C ASP A 686 -7.55 -6.90 -15.96
N TYR A 687 -6.47 -6.24 -15.51
CA TYR A 687 -6.47 -4.79 -15.27
C TYR A 687 -6.56 -4.00 -16.58
N GLU A 688 -5.85 -4.42 -17.62
CA GLU A 688 -5.94 -3.79 -18.96
C GLU A 688 -7.36 -3.92 -19.54
N ALA A 689 -7.96 -5.11 -19.43
CA ALA A 689 -9.35 -5.34 -19.84
C ALA A 689 -10.34 -4.50 -19.00
N SER A 690 -10.11 -4.39 -17.69
CA SER A 690 -10.92 -3.51 -16.83
C SER A 690 -10.82 -2.06 -17.25
N GLN A 691 -9.60 -1.58 -17.50
CA GLN A 691 -9.36 -0.21 -17.93
C GLN A 691 -10.05 0.07 -19.26
N ALA A 692 -9.91 -0.83 -20.24
CA ALA A 692 -10.54 -0.68 -21.55
C ALA A 692 -12.08 -0.67 -21.43
N HIS A 693 -12.66 -1.64 -20.73
CA HIS A 693 -14.11 -1.75 -20.54
C HIS A 693 -14.69 -0.53 -19.80
N THR A 694 -14.04 -0.11 -18.72
CA THR A 694 -14.53 1.02 -17.92
C THR A 694 -14.38 2.34 -18.69
N ARG A 695 -13.33 2.51 -19.51
CA ARG A 695 -13.21 3.69 -20.39
C ARG A 695 -14.32 3.73 -21.44
N ASP A 696 -14.64 2.58 -22.03
CA ASP A 696 -15.73 2.44 -23.02
C ASP A 696 -17.09 2.79 -22.40
N GLU A 697 -17.43 2.23 -21.24
CA GLU A 697 -18.67 2.58 -20.52
C GLU A 697 -18.75 4.08 -20.15
N LEU A 698 -17.61 4.73 -19.91
CA LEU A 698 -17.55 6.18 -19.64
C LEU A 698 -17.54 7.04 -20.91
N GLY A 699 -17.49 6.46 -22.11
CA GLY A 699 -17.35 7.21 -23.37
C GLY A 699 -16.01 7.96 -23.48
N LEU A 700 -14.98 7.53 -22.74
CA LEU A 700 -13.66 8.11 -22.81
C LEU A 700 -12.91 7.48 -23.99
N ALA A 701 -12.48 8.30 -24.96
CA ALA A 701 -11.68 7.84 -26.09
C ALA A 701 -10.44 7.06 -25.60
N ALA A 702 -10.14 5.94 -26.26
CA ALA A 702 -9.11 4.96 -25.87
C ALA A 702 -7.80 5.60 -25.44
#